data_AF-A0A495KRT4-F1
#
_entry.id   AF-A0A495KRT4-F1
#
_cell.length_a   1.000
_cell.length_b   1.000
_cell.length_c   1.000
_cell.angle_alpha   90.00
_cell.angle_beta   90.00
_cell.angle_gamma   90.00
#
_symmetry.space_group_name_H-M   'P 1'
#
loop_
_entity.id
_entity.type
_entity.pdbx_description
1 polymer ?
#
loop_
_entity_poly.entity_id
_entity_poly.type
_entity_poly.pdbx_seq_one_letter_code
_entity_poly.pdbx_strand_id
1 'polypeptide(L)'
;MKKNLALLLLLPFASIAQVGINTTAPKAALDVESTNNGMLIPRVQLTSILDATTVVNPNLGPLETSTLVYNIAASGTAPNNVVAGFYYWNGSQWVTLNARAGWTLNGNTATTSPATPAIYGTSTIGATENFLGTTDNNDVVIGTDNIERFRVKHTTGNVGIGTETPISKLNVQTIDENRGITNNLIKNSGFGISSNLDNNMTINNNNLAYGIRNSFLGTGNGLKIGVRNIAAFGILGSKIGFENNFQASGNSFLYGLSNTLAHTGSDLTLGVYNQITNPLGSTGTTHGIENRITNNSTLEATGVYTEINSPDGGSGGTFGMQNFIGGRKTGNKIGVRNEITTDVPGILIGVNSRIISSPGVVSDLWGSLNDLFVFADSGGSGTINNLYGNTSRSLYGVVNYIDNGIDVTDPNNIMVGTSNYLRGLSNANKYGTLTTIEAAADGTHYGIHSTVLKPGANNFAGYFLGNVGIGTATTNTYTFPPSRGTNGQIMQTDGAGNLSWQNPATIIGNSAWSLTGNSITAGTHFIGSTNNVDVSFRRSGTNIGYLGEYNLAFGIGALQPSVGVYNVAIGVNALAALTAADQNVAVGWNALSNVTTGGNNIGIGTGATVPVAANNNQIRMGNVNIGYAGVQVAWSVTSDSRWKDNIKTSNLGLDFINKLNPVYYTRKNDETKKTEYGFIAQELDKTLTEVGATNNGIITKDDDGMLSIRYNDLLAPMVKAIQELKTENDTLKQQKEALENRLKAIEEKLNITKS
;
A
#
# COMPACT_ATOMS: atom_id res chain seq x y z
N MET A 1 23.67 -11.15 52.10
CA MET A 1 22.42 -11.11 52.89
C MET A 1 21.98 -9.66 53.04
N LYS A 2 20.66 -9.36 53.01
CA LYS A 2 20.03 -8.03 53.21
C LYS A 2 20.39 -6.99 52.10
N LYS A 3 19.45 -6.54 51.26
CA LYS A 3 18.33 -5.58 51.44
C LYS A 3 18.73 -4.09 51.43
N ASN A 4 18.23 -3.42 50.38
CA ASN A 4 17.74 -2.03 50.30
C ASN A 4 18.72 -0.82 50.29
N LEU A 5 18.34 0.10 49.39
CA LEU A 5 18.31 1.58 49.53
C LEU A 5 19.50 2.43 49.08
N ALA A 6 19.11 3.60 48.53
CA ALA A 6 19.85 4.86 48.40
C ALA A 6 20.99 4.99 47.36
N LEU A 7 20.65 5.75 46.29
CA LEU A 7 21.33 6.99 45.89
C LEU A 7 22.86 6.98 45.66
N LEU A 8 23.26 6.92 44.39
CA LEU A 8 24.63 7.21 43.91
C LEU A 8 24.48 7.90 42.53
N LEU A 9 24.69 9.21 42.34
CA LEU A 9 25.85 10.10 42.57
C LEU A 9 26.92 10.03 41.45
N LEU A 10 26.88 11.02 40.55
CA LEU A 10 27.90 11.45 39.56
C LEU A 10 27.66 12.96 39.37
N LEU A 11 28.42 13.83 40.04
CA LEU A 11 29.71 14.44 39.65
C LEU A 11 29.55 15.66 38.67
N PRO A 12 30.40 16.71 38.78
CA PRO A 12 29.97 18.09 38.47
C PRO A 12 30.53 18.68 37.16
N PHE A 13 29.86 19.72 36.63
CA PHE A 13 30.44 20.68 35.66
C PHE A 13 29.90 22.11 35.86
N ALA A 14 30.74 23.11 35.57
CA ALA A 14 30.43 24.55 35.49
C ALA A 14 30.06 24.95 34.03
N SER A 15 29.58 26.16 33.69
CA SER A 15 30.36 27.42 33.66
C SER A 15 29.51 28.71 33.57
N ILE A 16 30.17 29.87 33.35
CA ILE A 16 29.71 31.25 33.64
C ILE A 16 29.42 32.05 32.35
N ALA A 17 28.88 33.27 32.47
CA ALA A 17 28.64 34.27 31.42
C ALA A 17 29.88 35.16 31.05
N GLN A 18 29.92 35.63 29.79
CA GLN A 18 30.60 36.82 29.19
C GLN A 18 31.97 36.73 28.47
N VAL A 19 32.04 37.13 27.17
CA VAL A 19 33.29 37.21 26.35
C VAL A 19 33.23 36.85 24.86
N GLY A 20 32.33 37.43 24.05
CA GLY A 20 32.55 37.62 22.59
C GLY A 20 32.94 36.34 21.84
N ILE A 21 34.09 36.37 21.14
CA ILE A 21 34.69 35.13 20.63
C ILE A 21 35.17 34.32 21.85
N ASN A 22 34.35 33.32 22.22
CA ASN A 22 34.53 32.30 23.26
C ASN A 22 33.97 32.55 24.68
N THR A 23 33.02 33.48 24.93
CA THR A 23 32.19 33.46 26.16
C THR A 23 30.92 34.38 26.12
N THR A 24 30.05 34.28 27.12
CA THR A 24 28.57 34.14 27.01
C THR A 24 27.71 35.35 27.48
N ALA A 25 28.00 36.60 27.06
CA ALA A 25 27.14 37.80 27.28
C ALA A 25 27.56 39.06 26.46
N PRO A 26 27.00 39.29 25.25
CA PRO A 26 27.21 40.49 24.43
C PRO A 26 26.00 41.46 24.38
N LYS A 27 26.21 42.73 24.01
CA LYS A 27 25.15 43.78 23.96
C LYS A 27 24.96 44.53 22.63
N ALA A 28 25.87 44.38 21.67
CA ALA A 28 25.75 44.76 20.25
C ALA A 28 26.89 44.06 19.48
N ALA A 29 26.88 44.06 18.14
CA ALA A 29 28.00 43.52 17.35
C ALA A 29 29.20 44.48 17.35
N LEU A 30 28.98 45.75 16.96
CA LEU A 30 29.91 46.86 17.14
C LEU A 30 29.15 48.19 17.00
N ASP A 31 29.38 49.14 17.91
CA ASP A 31 28.82 50.49 17.89
C ASP A 31 29.92 51.49 18.28
N VAL A 32 30.05 52.62 17.57
CA VAL A 32 31.19 53.55 17.65
C VAL A 32 30.73 54.98 17.40
N GLU A 33 30.55 55.76 18.47
CA GLU A 33 30.15 57.17 18.39
C GLU A 33 31.34 58.10 18.70
N SER A 34 31.65 59.03 17.78
CA SER A 34 32.65 60.09 17.98
C SER A 34 32.38 61.29 17.07
N THR A 35 32.64 62.49 17.56
CA THR A 35 32.41 63.77 16.84
C THR A 35 33.62 64.24 16.03
N ASN A 36 34.80 63.70 16.28
CA ASN A 36 36.07 64.18 15.71
C ASN A 36 37.14 63.09 15.46
N ASN A 37 36.93 61.85 15.92
CA ASN A 37 37.81 60.72 15.59
C ASN A 37 37.15 59.81 14.53
N GLY A 38 37.93 59.37 13.55
CA GLY A 38 37.46 58.43 12.52
C GLY A 38 37.72 56.96 12.88
N MET A 39 36.89 56.06 12.32
CA MET A 39 37.14 54.61 12.36
C MET A 39 38.18 54.22 11.31
N LEU A 40 39.29 53.60 11.72
CA LEU A 40 40.34 53.16 10.80
C LEU A 40 40.01 51.77 10.24
N ILE A 41 39.54 51.76 9.00
CA ILE A 41 39.22 50.56 8.22
C ILE A 41 40.51 49.82 7.81
N PRO A 42 40.51 48.47 7.72
CA PRO A 42 41.66 47.71 7.23
C PRO A 42 42.21 48.26 5.92
N ARG A 43 43.52 48.56 5.92
CA ARG A 43 44.28 48.93 4.74
C ARG A 43 44.89 47.67 4.16
N VAL A 44 44.51 47.35 2.92
CA VAL A 44 44.96 46.15 2.22
C VAL A 44 45.47 46.55 0.84
N GLN A 45 46.43 45.78 0.31
CA GLN A 45 47.00 46.01 -1.01
C GLN A 45 46.35 45.05 -1.99
N LEU A 46 45.18 45.41 -2.50
CA LEU A 46 44.47 44.59 -3.48
C LEU A 46 45.32 44.50 -4.75
N THR A 47 45.52 43.29 -5.25
CA THR A 47 46.18 43.10 -6.55
C THR A 47 45.28 43.52 -7.70
N SER A 48 43.95 43.42 -7.54
CA SER A 48 42.96 43.87 -8.52
C SER A 48 41.59 44.09 -7.87
N ILE A 49 40.63 44.68 -8.60
CA ILE A 49 39.23 44.77 -8.13
C ILE A 49 38.57 43.39 -7.97
N LEU A 50 39.13 42.31 -8.53
CA LEU A 50 38.67 40.93 -8.33
C LEU A 50 39.46 40.18 -7.25
N ASP A 51 40.37 40.84 -6.53
CA ASP A 51 41.16 40.19 -5.49
C ASP A 51 40.30 39.85 -4.26
N ALA A 52 39.76 38.63 -4.30
CA ALA A 52 39.02 37.97 -3.23
C ALA A 52 39.93 37.15 -2.29
N THR A 53 41.26 37.23 -2.46
CA THR A 53 42.22 36.36 -1.75
C THR A 53 43.09 37.10 -0.74
N THR A 54 43.41 38.36 -1.00
CA THR A 54 44.19 39.23 -0.09
C THR A 54 43.43 39.56 1.19
N VAL A 55 42.09 39.51 1.14
CA VAL A 55 41.21 39.58 2.31
C VAL A 55 40.54 38.21 2.46
N VAL A 56 40.51 37.65 3.67
CA VAL A 56 40.01 36.29 3.94
C VAL A 56 38.92 36.29 5.01
N ASN A 57 37.93 35.40 4.88
CA ASN A 57 36.89 35.20 5.87
C ASN A 57 37.39 34.29 7.01
N PRO A 58 37.37 34.73 8.29
CA PRO A 58 37.91 33.94 9.40
C PRO A 58 37.12 32.65 9.69
N ASN A 59 35.88 32.52 9.21
CA ASN A 59 35.09 31.29 9.31
C ASN A 59 35.35 30.29 8.15
N LEU A 60 36.39 30.52 7.35
CA LEU A 60 36.83 29.67 6.23
C LEU A 60 35.80 29.50 5.08
N GLY A 61 34.88 30.46 4.95
CA GLY A 61 33.95 30.60 3.82
C GLY A 61 34.39 31.66 2.78
N PRO A 62 33.53 31.99 1.78
CA PRO A 62 33.78 33.08 0.84
C PRO A 62 33.74 34.47 1.50
N LEU A 63 34.22 35.51 0.79
CA LEU A 63 34.31 36.87 1.32
C LEU A 63 32.95 37.60 1.31
N GLU A 64 32.57 38.17 2.45
CA GLU A 64 31.24 38.75 2.65
C GLU A 64 31.03 40.10 1.96
N THR A 65 29.83 40.30 1.43
CA THR A 65 29.42 41.56 0.79
C THR A 65 29.41 42.70 1.81
N SER A 66 29.74 43.91 1.34
CA SER A 66 29.95 45.12 2.14
C SER A 66 31.19 45.10 3.05
N THR A 67 32.09 44.13 2.90
CA THR A 67 33.45 44.23 3.48
C THR A 67 34.11 45.51 2.96
N LEU A 68 34.39 46.47 3.83
CA LEU A 68 35.00 47.75 3.47
C LEU A 68 36.52 47.71 3.71
N VAL A 69 37.30 48.21 2.76
CA VAL A 69 38.75 48.43 2.91
C VAL A 69 39.13 49.81 2.40
N TYR A 70 40.29 50.29 2.85
CA TYR A 70 40.98 51.33 2.08
C TYR A 70 42.09 50.66 1.28
N ASN A 71 41.94 50.66 -0.04
CA ASN A 71 42.97 50.11 -0.91
C ASN A 71 44.17 51.07 -0.97
N ILE A 72 45.36 50.54 -0.71
CA ILE A 72 46.62 51.30 -0.79
C ILE A 72 47.40 51.03 -2.08
N ALA A 73 46.99 50.04 -2.89
CA ALA A 73 47.63 49.80 -4.19
C ALA A 73 47.35 50.97 -5.14
N ALA A 74 48.41 51.67 -5.57
CA ALA A 74 48.29 52.77 -6.54
C ALA A 74 47.89 52.28 -7.95
N SER A 75 48.13 51.00 -8.25
CA SER A 75 47.72 50.29 -9.46
C SER A 75 47.52 48.81 -9.14
N GLY A 76 46.56 48.17 -9.83
CA GLY A 76 46.40 46.70 -9.83
C GLY A 76 46.80 46.06 -11.16
N THR A 77 46.56 44.75 -11.31
CA THR A 77 46.70 44.02 -12.57
C THR A 77 45.58 44.36 -13.56
N ALA A 78 45.97 44.85 -14.73
CA ALA A 78 45.03 45.16 -15.81
C ALA A 78 44.29 43.91 -16.30
N PRO A 79 42.99 44.00 -16.64
CA PRO A 79 42.16 45.21 -16.72
C PRO A 79 41.57 45.69 -15.37
N ASN A 80 41.76 44.91 -14.31
CA ASN A 80 41.03 45.03 -13.04
C ASN A 80 41.76 45.96 -12.06
N ASN A 81 42.26 47.11 -12.53
CA ASN A 81 43.08 47.99 -11.71
C ASN A 81 42.29 48.58 -10.54
N VAL A 82 42.85 48.44 -9.34
CA VAL A 82 42.56 49.32 -8.22
C VAL A 82 43.48 50.54 -8.27
N VAL A 83 43.02 51.68 -7.75
CA VAL A 83 43.85 52.84 -7.42
C VAL A 83 43.69 53.14 -5.93
N ALA A 84 44.52 54.02 -5.36
CA ALA A 84 44.39 54.34 -3.94
C ALA A 84 43.06 55.05 -3.64
N GLY A 85 42.31 54.58 -2.64
CA GLY A 85 41.00 55.13 -2.30
C GLY A 85 40.17 54.23 -1.38
N PHE A 86 38.94 54.64 -1.10
CA PHE A 86 37.96 53.82 -0.38
C PHE A 86 37.28 52.84 -1.33
N TYR A 87 37.20 51.58 -0.93
CA TYR A 87 36.61 50.50 -1.71
C TYR A 87 35.82 49.56 -0.80
N TYR A 88 34.61 49.17 -1.22
CA TYR A 88 33.86 48.09 -0.58
C TYR A 88 33.70 46.90 -1.53
N TRP A 89 33.74 45.68 -0.97
CA TRP A 89 33.47 44.45 -1.67
C TRP A 89 31.98 44.32 -1.91
N ASN A 90 31.55 44.23 -3.17
CA ASN A 90 30.13 44.06 -3.52
C ASN A 90 29.69 42.58 -3.59
N GLY A 91 30.49 41.67 -3.03
CA GLY A 91 30.33 40.21 -3.14
C GLY A 91 31.14 39.58 -4.28
N SER A 92 31.68 40.40 -5.19
CA SER A 92 32.47 39.95 -6.35
C SER A 92 33.60 40.87 -6.78
N GLN A 93 33.54 42.17 -6.45
CA GLN A 93 34.57 43.16 -6.75
C GLN A 93 34.52 44.44 -5.87
N TRP A 94 35.53 45.30 -6.01
CA TRP A 94 35.77 46.54 -5.23
C TRP A 94 35.39 47.85 -6.02
N VAL A 95 34.78 48.91 -5.40
CA VAL A 95 34.14 50.11 -6.10
C VAL A 95 34.42 51.56 -5.54
N THR A 96 34.27 52.67 -6.34
CA THR A 96 34.65 54.14 -6.12
C THR A 96 33.63 55.24 -6.70
N LEU A 97 33.91 56.58 -6.89
CA LEU A 97 32.96 57.71 -7.28
C LEU A 97 33.57 59.03 -7.97
N ASN A 98 32.77 59.91 -8.68
CA ASN A 98 32.79 61.45 -8.88
C ASN A 98 32.48 62.10 -10.31
N ALA A 99 31.97 63.38 -10.43
CA ALA A 99 31.75 64.17 -11.73
C ALA A 99 31.30 65.71 -11.66
N ARG A 100 31.47 66.57 -12.73
CA ARG A 100 30.74 67.88 -13.03
C ARG A 100 30.89 68.51 -14.48
N ALA A 101 30.43 69.78 -14.77
CA ALA A 101 30.23 70.41 -16.14
C ALA A 101 30.41 71.99 -16.25
N GLY A 102 30.18 72.65 -17.44
CA GLY A 102 30.56 74.08 -17.76
C GLY A 102 29.79 74.97 -18.83
N TRP A 103 30.52 75.57 -19.81
CA TRP A 103 30.19 76.58 -20.91
C TRP A 103 30.33 78.13 -20.70
N THR A 104 29.35 79.07 -20.82
CA THR A 104 28.03 79.04 -20.19
C THR A 104 26.96 78.46 -21.10
N LEU A 105 26.46 77.32 -20.64
CA LEU A 105 25.57 76.40 -21.36
C LEU A 105 24.20 77.00 -21.70
N ASN A 106 23.95 78.23 -21.24
CA ASN A 106 22.65 78.85 -21.07
C ASN A 106 22.34 79.92 -22.14
N GLY A 107 23.32 80.31 -22.95
CA GLY A 107 23.16 81.34 -23.99
C GLY A 107 22.90 82.76 -23.48
N ASN A 108 22.39 83.62 -24.37
CA ASN A 108 22.34 85.08 -24.21
C ASN A 108 20.89 85.59 -24.34
N THR A 109 20.48 86.58 -23.55
CA THR A 109 19.09 87.08 -23.52
C THR A 109 18.90 88.47 -24.15
N ALA A 110 17.80 88.64 -24.88
CA ALA A 110 17.25 89.86 -25.50
C ALA A 110 18.07 90.51 -26.65
N THR A 111 17.76 90.11 -27.89
CA THR A 111 18.27 90.72 -29.14
C THR A 111 17.10 91.19 -30.03
N THR A 112 17.01 92.49 -30.34
CA THR A 112 15.86 93.09 -31.06
C THR A 112 16.26 93.83 -32.36
N SER A 113 16.63 93.11 -33.41
CA SER A 113 16.66 93.53 -34.83
C SER A 113 17.16 92.38 -35.71
N PRO A 114 16.70 92.24 -36.97
CA PRO A 114 16.77 93.30 -37.99
C PRO A 114 15.45 94.03 -38.29
N ALA A 115 15.53 95.35 -38.46
CA ALA A 115 14.41 96.15 -38.93
C ALA A 115 14.25 96.08 -40.47
N THR A 116 12.98 96.08 -40.93
CA THR A 116 12.51 95.97 -42.32
C THR A 116 12.76 94.63 -43.03
N PRO A 117 11.72 93.98 -43.62
CA PRO A 117 11.91 92.77 -44.41
C PRO A 117 12.73 93.05 -45.67
N ALA A 118 13.87 92.38 -45.81
CA ALA A 118 14.70 92.42 -47.01
C ALA A 118 14.50 91.14 -47.83
N ILE A 119 14.50 91.28 -49.16
CA ILE A 119 14.46 90.16 -50.10
C ILE A 119 15.88 89.63 -50.24
N TYR A 120 16.12 88.43 -49.71
CA TYR A 120 17.40 87.73 -49.81
C TYR A 120 17.26 86.61 -50.84
N GLY A 121 17.85 86.80 -52.02
CA GLY A 121 17.68 85.91 -53.16
C GLY A 121 16.23 85.91 -53.65
N THR A 122 15.51 84.80 -53.44
CA THR A 122 14.11 84.62 -53.85
C THR A 122 13.11 84.63 -52.68
N SER A 123 13.58 84.84 -51.45
CA SER A 123 12.76 84.77 -50.23
C SER A 123 12.82 86.07 -49.43
N THR A 124 11.72 86.44 -48.78
CA THR A 124 11.65 87.63 -47.91
C THR A 124 11.71 87.18 -46.45
N ILE A 125 12.71 87.63 -45.68
CA ILE A 125 12.82 87.32 -44.24
C ILE A 125 12.07 88.39 -43.43
N GLY A 126 11.29 87.97 -42.43
CA GLY A 126 10.44 88.85 -41.63
C GLY A 126 11.21 89.67 -40.59
N ALA A 127 10.66 90.84 -40.22
CA ALA A 127 11.27 91.80 -39.29
C ALA A 127 11.35 91.33 -37.81
N THR A 128 11.12 90.04 -37.54
CA THR A 128 11.16 89.41 -36.21
C THR A 128 12.05 88.16 -36.18
N GLU A 129 12.73 87.84 -37.29
CA GLU A 129 13.48 86.59 -37.44
C GLU A 129 14.99 86.82 -37.24
N ASN A 130 15.62 85.99 -36.41
CA ASN A 130 17.07 86.02 -36.22
C ASN A 130 17.76 85.32 -37.40
N PHE A 131 18.71 86.00 -38.05
CA PHE A 131 19.44 85.48 -39.21
C PHE A 131 20.89 85.15 -38.85
N LEU A 132 21.34 83.94 -39.21
CA LEU A 132 22.73 83.48 -39.15
C LEU A 132 23.16 83.03 -40.55
N GLY A 133 23.92 83.88 -41.26
CA GLY A 133 24.36 83.61 -42.63
C GLY A 133 25.09 84.80 -43.27
N THR A 134 25.37 84.69 -44.57
CA THR A 134 26.01 85.71 -45.41
C THR A 134 25.01 86.31 -46.42
N THR A 135 25.35 87.47 -47.00
CA THR A 135 24.48 88.20 -47.95
C THR A 135 25.10 88.36 -49.34
N ASP A 136 26.29 87.80 -49.55
CA ASP A 136 27.05 87.80 -50.79
C ASP A 136 27.08 86.41 -51.45
N ASN A 137 27.74 86.29 -52.60
CA ASN A 137 27.93 85.01 -53.31
C ASN A 137 29.08 84.19 -52.70
N ASN A 138 29.15 84.10 -51.37
CA ASN A 138 30.08 83.27 -50.63
C ASN A 138 29.32 82.28 -49.75
N ASP A 139 29.97 81.17 -49.44
CA ASP A 139 29.37 80.07 -48.68
C ASP A 139 29.36 80.37 -47.17
N VAL A 140 28.29 80.01 -46.46
CA VAL A 140 28.22 80.13 -44.98
C VAL A 140 28.95 78.95 -44.35
N VAL A 141 29.97 79.19 -43.52
CA VAL A 141 30.82 78.14 -42.93
C VAL A 141 30.84 78.20 -41.40
N ILE A 142 30.75 77.05 -40.73
CA ILE A 142 30.93 76.87 -39.28
C ILE A 142 32.03 75.83 -39.05
N GLY A 143 32.96 76.12 -38.15
CA GLY A 143 34.11 75.26 -37.86
C GLY A 143 34.37 75.04 -36.36
N THR A 144 35.20 74.05 -36.05
CA THR A 144 35.77 73.82 -34.72
C THR A 144 37.27 73.64 -34.85
N ASP A 145 38.05 74.29 -33.99
CA ASP A 145 39.53 74.26 -34.02
C ASP A 145 40.12 74.68 -35.38
N ASN A 146 39.57 75.75 -35.98
CA ASN A 146 39.84 76.20 -37.36
C ASN A 146 39.57 75.17 -38.48
N ILE A 147 39.01 73.99 -38.18
CA ILE A 147 38.58 73.00 -39.18
C ILE A 147 37.12 73.26 -39.54
N GLU A 148 36.83 73.41 -40.84
CA GLU A 148 35.46 73.46 -41.36
C GLU A 148 34.68 72.20 -40.97
N ARG A 149 33.51 72.39 -40.35
CA ARG A 149 32.59 71.29 -39.99
C ARG A 149 31.29 71.35 -40.77
N PHE A 150 30.85 72.51 -41.20
CA PHE A 150 29.58 72.72 -41.87
C PHE A 150 29.68 73.88 -42.86
N ARG A 151 29.05 73.74 -44.04
CA ARG A 151 29.03 74.71 -45.14
C ARG A 151 27.66 74.77 -45.80
N VAL A 152 27.21 75.94 -46.23
CA VAL A 152 26.07 76.11 -47.16
C VAL A 152 26.56 76.75 -48.45
N LYS A 153 26.50 76.03 -49.56
CA LYS A 153 27.12 76.41 -50.84
C LYS A 153 26.22 77.30 -51.69
N HIS A 154 26.61 78.54 -51.95
CA HIS A 154 25.74 79.55 -52.55
C HIS A 154 25.24 79.19 -53.96
N THR A 155 26.10 78.62 -54.81
CA THR A 155 25.75 78.30 -56.23
C THR A 155 24.66 77.25 -56.39
N THR A 156 24.49 76.36 -55.40
CA THR A 156 23.63 75.18 -55.51
C THR A 156 22.62 75.09 -54.36
N GLY A 157 22.81 75.85 -53.28
CA GLY A 157 22.10 75.66 -52.02
C GLY A 157 22.41 74.32 -51.35
N ASN A 158 23.52 73.66 -51.70
CA ASN A 158 23.91 72.37 -51.14
C ASN A 158 24.61 72.56 -49.79
N VAL A 159 24.19 71.81 -48.78
CA VAL A 159 24.78 71.84 -47.44
C VAL A 159 25.85 70.76 -47.31
N GLY A 160 27.09 71.14 -47.00
CA GLY A 160 28.19 70.23 -46.66
C GLY A 160 28.37 70.11 -45.15
N ILE A 161 28.66 68.91 -44.65
CA ILE A 161 29.13 68.68 -43.28
C ILE A 161 30.40 67.84 -43.38
N GLY A 162 31.53 68.36 -42.90
CA GLY A 162 32.85 67.75 -43.11
C GLY A 162 33.34 67.75 -44.57
N THR A 163 32.75 68.58 -45.44
CA THR A 163 33.08 68.63 -46.88
C THR A 163 32.87 70.01 -47.49
N GLU A 164 33.88 70.50 -48.20
CA GLU A 164 33.88 71.79 -48.92
C GLU A 164 33.20 71.69 -50.31
N THR A 165 32.97 70.46 -50.79
CA THR A 165 32.41 70.15 -52.11
C THR A 165 31.13 69.31 -52.04
N PRO A 166 30.04 69.81 -51.41
CA PRO A 166 28.79 69.07 -51.31
C PRO A 166 28.14 68.83 -52.67
N ILE A 167 28.20 67.56 -53.12
CA ILE A 167 27.65 67.10 -54.42
C ILE A 167 26.13 66.89 -54.40
N SER A 168 25.53 66.84 -53.22
CA SER A 168 24.10 66.65 -52.98
C SER A 168 23.55 67.76 -52.07
N LYS A 169 22.22 67.95 -52.08
CA LYS A 169 21.53 69.02 -51.30
C LYS A 169 21.88 69.01 -49.81
N LEU A 170 22.13 67.82 -49.25
CA LEU A 170 22.88 67.62 -48.02
C LEU A 170 23.95 66.57 -48.31
N ASN A 171 25.22 66.86 -48.00
CA ASN A 171 26.35 65.96 -48.16
C ASN A 171 27.14 65.93 -46.83
N VAL A 172 27.07 64.81 -46.12
CA VAL A 172 27.83 64.60 -44.88
C VAL A 172 28.99 63.68 -45.20
N GLN A 173 30.22 64.20 -45.11
CA GLN A 173 31.46 63.46 -45.35
C GLN A 173 32.16 63.23 -44.02
N THR A 174 32.31 61.95 -43.67
CA THR A 174 33.06 61.46 -42.51
C THR A 174 34.35 60.84 -43.02
N ILE A 175 35.48 61.05 -42.32
CA ILE A 175 36.76 60.46 -42.71
C ILE A 175 36.82 58.94 -42.53
N ASP A 176 36.09 58.38 -41.56
CA ASP A 176 36.20 56.93 -41.23
C ASP A 176 34.88 56.14 -41.32
N GLU A 177 33.72 56.64 -40.87
CA GLU A 177 32.45 55.89 -41.00
C GLU A 177 31.17 56.76 -40.87
N ASN A 178 30.15 56.45 -41.66
CA ASN A 178 29.00 57.33 -41.90
C ASN A 178 27.78 56.98 -41.03
N ARG A 179 27.61 57.66 -39.90
CA ARG A 179 26.44 57.56 -38.99
C ARG A 179 25.77 58.92 -38.81
N GLY A 180 24.72 59.22 -39.59
CA GLY A 180 23.95 60.45 -39.36
C GLY A 180 22.78 60.80 -40.28
N ILE A 181 22.68 60.27 -41.51
CA ILE A 181 21.60 60.63 -42.43
C ILE A 181 20.47 59.59 -42.40
N THR A 182 19.43 59.85 -41.61
CA THR A 182 18.14 59.15 -41.70
C THR A 182 17.06 60.10 -42.22
N ASN A 183 16.21 59.56 -43.09
CA ASN A 183 14.92 60.12 -43.53
C ASN A 183 14.96 61.19 -44.63
N ASN A 184 14.36 60.88 -45.79
CA ASN A 184 14.01 61.85 -46.83
C ASN A 184 12.60 61.54 -47.35
N LEU A 185 11.65 62.45 -47.10
CA LEU A 185 10.21 62.25 -47.32
C LEU A 185 9.84 62.54 -48.78
N ILE A 186 9.56 61.51 -49.59
CA ILE A 186 9.11 61.68 -50.98
C ILE A 186 7.57 61.66 -51.03
N LYS A 187 6.98 62.84 -51.21
CA LYS A 187 5.57 62.98 -51.66
C LYS A 187 5.54 62.96 -53.19
N ASN A 188 5.11 61.86 -53.80
CA ASN A 188 4.85 61.79 -55.24
C ASN A 188 3.61 60.93 -55.54
N SER A 189 2.72 61.44 -56.39
CA SER A 189 1.38 60.91 -56.66
C SER A 189 1.24 60.32 -58.07
N GLY A 190 2.23 59.54 -58.51
CA GLY A 190 2.22 58.87 -59.82
C GLY A 190 3.10 57.61 -59.87
N PHE A 191 2.81 56.73 -60.84
CA PHE A 191 3.46 55.43 -61.06
C PHE A 191 4.99 55.54 -61.19
N GLY A 192 5.73 54.76 -60.38
CA GLY A 192 7.20 54.75 -60.34
C GLY A 192 7.76 53.67 -59.41
N ILE A 193 9.05 53.80 -59.06
CA ILE A 193 9.77 52.89 -58.14
C ILE A 193 10.40 53.72 -57.01
N SER A 194 10.30 53.26 -55.76
CA SER A 194 10.99 53.88 -54.60
C SER A 194 11.97 52.88 -53.97
N SER A 195 13.24 53.26 -53.83
CA SER A 195 14.33 52.39 -53.37
C SER A 195 15.24 53.08 -52.34
N ASN A 196 14.92 52.99 -51.05
CA ASN A 196 15.68 53.60 -49.93
C ASN A 196 15.72 52.66 -48.71
N LEU A 197 16.55 52.96 -47.71
CA LEU A 197 16.49 52.26 -46.41
C LEU A 197 15.12 52.44 -45.75
N ASP A 198 14.67 53.69 -45.59
CA ASP A 198 13.37 54.05 -45.03
C ASP A 198 12.55 54.86 -46.06
N ASN A 199 11.58 54.23 -46.72
CA ASN A 199 10.61 54.89 -47.58
C ASN A 199 9.39 55.33 -46.74
N ASN A 200 9.13 56.63 -46.63
CA ASN A 200 7.89 57.15 -46.01
C ASN A 200 7.06 57.84 -47.11
N MET A 201 5.90 57.26 -47.45
CA MET A 201 5.12 57.57 -48.65
C MET A 201 3.71 58.06 -48.28
N THR A 202 3.31 59.23 -48.78
CA THR A 202 2.04 59.89 -48.42
C THR A 202 1.20 60.17 -49.67
N ILE A 203 -0.13 59.99 -49.56
CA ILE A 203 -1.14 60.14 -50.62
C ILE A 203 -1.08 59.01 -51.67
N ASN A 204 -2.23 58.74 -52.28
CA ASN A 204 -2.55 57.50 -52.97
C ASN A 204 -1.54 57.11 -54.06
N ASN A 205 -0.92 55.94 -53.92
CA ASN A 205 0.29 55.60 -54.66
C ASN A 205 0.33 54.11 -55.08
N ASN A 206 0.41 53.88 -56.39
CA ASN A 206 0.39 52.56 -57.02
C ASN A 206 1.80 51.99 -57.29
N ASN A 207 2.85 52.57 -56.71
CA ASN A 207 4.25 52.26 -57.06
C ASN A 207 4.70 50.93 -56.50
N LEU A 208 5.74 50.38 -57.13
CA LEU A 208 6.55 49.34 -56.53
C LEU A 208 7.51 49.99 -55.52
N ALA A 209 7.55 49.46 -54.31
CA ALA A 209 8.43 49.95 -53.25
C ALA A 209 9.39 48.84 -52.84
N TYR A 210 10.67 49.17 -52.80
CA TYR A 210 11.78 48.34 -52.36
C TYR A 210 12.50 49.06 -51.20
N GLY A 211 12.67 48.42 -50.05
CA GLY A 211 13.35 49.08 -48.91
C GLY A 211 13.42 48.25 -47.64
N ILE A 212 14.19 48.74 -46.65
CA ILE A 212 14.28 48.08 -45.33
C ILE A 212 13.04 48.40 -44.50
N ARG A 213 12.54 49.64 -44.50
CA ARG A 213 11.21 49.98 -43.97
C ARG A 213 10.42 50.81 -44.99
N ASN A 214 9.18 50.41 -45.24
CA ASN A 214 8.22 51.11 -46.09
C ASN A 214 7.03 51.54 -45.22
N SER A 215 6.71 52.82 -45.13
CA SER A 215 5.62 53.38 -44.34
C SER A 215 4.65 54.14 -45.25
N PHE A 216 3.38 53.75 -45.27
CA PHE A 216 2.36 54.26 -46.21
C PHE A 216 1.19 54.94 -45.49
N LEU A 217 0.91 56.18 -45.89
CA LEU A 217 -0.10 57.06 -45.31
C LEU A 217 -1.25 57.37 -46.30
N GLY A 218 -1.56 56.46 -47.22
CA GLY A 218 -2.60 56.62 -48.27
C GLY A 218 -2.97 55.29 -48.94
N THR A 219 -3.88 55.30 -49.93
CA THR A 219 -4.44 54.08 -50.56
C THR A 219 -3.80 53.73 -51.92
N GLY A 220 -3.80 52.47 -52.38
CA GLY A 220 -3.25 52.12 -53.70
C GLY A 220 -3.01 50.63 -53.99
N ASN A 221 -2.53 50.29 -55.18
CA ASN A 221 -2.58 48.91 -55.70
C ASN A 221 -1.22 48.25 -56.02
N GLY A 222 -0.08 48.95 -55.90
CA GLY A 222 1.22 48.42 -56.32
C GLY A 222 1.79 47.30 -55.43
N LEU A 223 2.57 46.38 -56.01
CA LEU A 223 3.34 45.32 -55.32
C LEU A 223 4.38 45.92 -54.35
N LYS A 224 4.50 45.38 -53.14
CA LYS A 224 5.41 45.89 -52.09
C LYS A 224 6.41 44.81 -51.65
N ILE A 225 7.70 45.12 -51.66
CA ILE A 225 8.80 44.20 -51.30
C ILE A 225 9.75 44.90 -50.31
N GLY A 226 9.90 44.41 -49.08
CA GLY A 226 10.81 45.04 -48.12
C GLY A 226 10.93 44.34 -46.78
N VAL A 227 11.92 44.71 -45.94
CA VAL A 227 12.11 44.05 -44.64
C VAL A 227 10.96 44.39 -43.68
N ARG A 228 10.47 45.63 -43.65
CA ARG A 228 9.29 46.05 -42.88
C ARG A 228 8.35 46.86 -43.78
N ASN A 229 7.06 46.56 -43.77
CA ASN A 229 6.02 47.34 -44.46
C ASN A 229 4.96 47.77 -43.44
N ILE A 230 4.54 49.03 -43.45
CA ILE A 230 3.54 49.60 -42.53
C ILE A 230 2.53 50.41 -43.36
N ALA A 231 1.23 50.24 -43.18
CA ALA A 231 0.22 51.13 -43.80
C ALA A 231 -1.00 51.40 -42.90
N ALA A 232 -1.40 52.66 -42.82
CA ALA A 232 -2.55 53.10 -42.03
C ALA A 232 -3.90 53.04 -42.79
N PHE A 233 -3.88 52.88 -44.12
CA PHE A 233 -5.07 52.92 -44.99
C PHE A 233 -5.00 51.86 -46.11
N GLY A 234 -6.12 51.62 -46.82
CA GLY A 234 -6.32 50.42 -47.65
C GLY A 234 -5.43 50.32 -48.90
N ILE A 235 -4.70 49.20 -49.05
CA ILE A 235 -3.78 48.97 -50.17
C ILE A 235 -4.04 47.59 -50.79
N LEU A 236 -4.55 47.53 -52.03
CA LEU A 236 -5.08 46.32 -52.71
C LEU A 236 -4.05 45.45 -53.44
N GLY A 237 -2.74 45.75 -53.36
CA GLY A 237 -1.69 44.96 -54.03
C GLY A 237 -1.02 43.92 -53.12
N SER A 238 -0.45 42.84 -53.69
CA SER A 238 0.28 41.82 -52.92
C SER A 238 1.46 42.41 -52.11
N LYS A 239 1.75 41.83 -50.94
CA LYS A 239 2.78 42.30 -50.01
C LYS A 239 3.75 41.17 -49.66
N ILE A 240 5.05 41.43 -49.76
CA ILE A 240 6.12 40.47 -49.49
C ILE A 240 7.16 41.14 -48.57
N GLY A 241 7.42 40.58 -47.39
CA GLY A 241 8.40 41.19 -46.47
C GLY A 241 8.71 40.41 -45.20
N PHE A 242 9.66 40.86 -44.39
CA PHE A 242 9.94 40.19 -43.10
C PHE A 242 8.92 40.59 -42.03
N GLU A 243 8.50 41.86 -41.98
CA GLU A 243 7.44 42.38 -41.13
C GLU A 243 6.45 43.19 -42.00
N ASN A 244 5.16 43.02 -41.75
CA ASN A 244 4.05 43.67 -42.44
C ASN A 244 3.05 44.15 -41.37
N ASN A 245 2.62 45.42 -41.35
CA ASN A 245 1.73 45.97 -40.33
C ASN A 245 0.70 46.93 -40.97
N PHE A 246 -0.52 46.45 -41.18
CA PHE A 246 -1.51 47.09 -42.05
C PHE A 246 -2.87 47.24 -41.36
N GLN A 247 -3.47 48.42 -41.42
CA GLN A 247 -4.72 48.77 -40.71
C GLN A 247 -5.97 48.91 -41.62
N ALA A 248 -6.01 48.29 -42.80
CA ALA A 248 -7.16 48.45 -43.71
C ALA A 248 -7.39 47.30 -44.73
N SER A 249 -8.54 47.37 -45.40
CA SER A 249 -9.17 46.34 -46.25
C SER A 249 -8.57 46.13 -47.64
N GLY A 250 -8.79 44.92 -48.19
CA GLY A 250 -8.38 44.52 -49.54
C GLY A 250 -8.50 43.02 -49.82
N ASN A 251 -8.25 42.62 -51.08
CA ASN A 251 -8.14 41.23 -51.54
C ASN A 251 -6.77 41.03 -52.24
N SER A 252 -5.88 40.19 -51.71
CA SER A 252 -4.49 39.97 -52.16
C SER A 252 -3.78 38.78 -51.50
N PHE A 253 -2.56 38.47 -52.00
CA PHE A 253 -1.63 37.55 -51.35
C PHE A 253 -0.67 38.29 -50.40
N LEU A 254 -0.52 37.76 -49.18
CA LEU A 254 0.46 38.23 -48.19
C LEU A 254 1.49 37.15 -47.87
N TYR A 255 2.77 37.51 -47.90
CA TYR A 255 3.88 36.64 -47.50
C TYR A 255 4.84 37.39 -46.56
N GLY A 256 5.07 36.88 -45.35
CA GLY A 256 6.11 37.43 -44.49
C GLY A 256 6.33 36.77 -43.13
N LEU A 257 7.49 37.02 -42.51
CA LEU A 257 7.82 36.44 -41.21
C LEU A 257 6.93 36.96 -40.08
N SER A 258 6.45 38.20 -40.15
CA SER A 258 5.45 38.77 -39.24
C SER A 258 4.44 39.60 -40.01
N ASN A 259 3.15 39.38 -39.78
CA ASN A 259 2.04 40.10 -40.40
C ASN A 259 1.06 40.55 -39.30
N THR A 260 0.86 41.86 -39.15
CA THR A 260 -0.22 42.46 -38.37
C THR A 260 -1.23 43.09 -39.33
N LEU A 261 -2.50 42.76 -39.18
CA LEU A 261 -3.58 43.04 -40.13
C LEU A 261 -4.85 43.47 -39.40
N ALA A 262 -5.49 44.54 -39.87
CA ALA A 262 -6.88 44.82 -39.57
C ALA A 262 -7.64 45.09 -40.87
N HIS A 263 -8.36 44.10 -41.40
CA HIS A 263 -8.88 44.14 -42.78
C HIS A 263 -10.28 43.51 -42.93
N THR A 264 -11.01 43.94 -43.96
CA THR A 264 -12.09 43.14 -44.57
C THR A 264 -11.58 42.58 -45.90
N GLY A 265 -11.82 41.29 -46.15
CA GLY A 265 -11.38 40.64 -47.40
C GLY A 265 -11.37 39.10 -47.37
N SER A 266 -10.90 38.52 -48.47
CA SER A 266 -10.76 37.08 -48.69
C SER A 266 -9.30 36.64 -48.91
N ASP A 267 -8.36 37.27 -48.19
CA ASP A 267 -6.91 37.13 -48.40
C ASP A 267 -6.36 35.73 -48.10
N LEU A 268 -5.28 35.35 -48.81
CA LEU A 268 -4.38 34.28 -48.38
C LEU A 268 -3.18 34.90 -47.66
N THR A 269 -3.10 34.66 -46.35
CA THR A 269 -2.00 35.15 -45.49
C THR A 269 -1.05 34.00 -45.17
N LEU A 270 0.22 34.15 -45.55
CA LEU A 270 1.29 33.18 -45.29
C LEU A 270 2.38 33.82 -44.42
N GLY A 271 2.74 33.22 -43.28
CA GLY A 271 3.81 33.78 -42.46
C GLY A 271 4.29 32.98 -41.25
N VAL A 272 5.25 33.52 -40.51
CA VAL A 272 5.70 32.92 -39.23
C VAL A 272 4.90 33.46 -38.04
N TYR A 273 4.51 34.73 -38.05
CA TYR A 273 3.57 35.34 -37.11
C TYR A 273 2.48 36.09 -37.89
N ASN A 274 1.20 35.88 -37.54
CA ASN A 274 0.04 36.48 -38.23
C ASN A 274 -0.99 36.98 -37.21
N GLN A 275 -0.94 38.25 -36.82
CA GLN A 275 -1.96 38.92 -36.01
C GLN A 275 -3.02 39.57 -36.93
N ILE A 276 -4.27 39.16 -36.81
CA ILE A 276 -5.37 39.52 -37.70
C ILE A 276 -6.56 40.04 -36.87
N THR A 277 -7.18 41.15 -37.26
CA THR A 277 -8.35 41.73 -36.59
C THR A 277 -9.38 42.15 -37.63
N ASN A 278 -10.40 41.31 -37.85
CA ASN A 278 -11.30 41.50 -38.99
C ASN A 278 -12.67 42.00 -38.54
N PRO A 279 -13.36 42.80 -39.35
CA PRO A 279 -14.81 42.96 -39.20
C PRO A 279 -15.55 41.70 -39.67
N LEU A 280 -16.77 41.56 -39.16
CA LEU A 280 -17.69 40.46 -39.48
C LEU A 280 -17.92 40.36 -41.00
N GLY A 281 -17.79 39.15 -41.55
CA GLY A 281 -18.03 38.83 -42.97
C GLY A 281 -16.82 38.36 -43.80
N SER A 282 -15.60 38.33 -43.24
CA SER A 282 -14.37 37.99 -44.01
C SER A 282 -14.15 36.48 -44.20
N THR A 283 -13.70 36.06 -45.41
CA THR A 283 -13.74 34.64 -45.89
C THR A 283 -12.40 34.05 -46.38
N GLY A 284 -11.27 34.72 -46.14
CA GLY A 284 -9.93 34.25 -46.51
C GLY A 284 -9.37 33.08 -45.68
N THR A 285 -8.10 32.75 -45.91
CA THR A 285 -7.38 31.63 -45.27
C THR A 285 -6.03 32.10 -44.74
N THR A 286 -5.66 31.64 -43.54
CA THR A 286 -4.37 31.99 -42.90
C THR A 286 -3.53 30.75 -42.66
N HIS A 287 -2.27 30.75 -43.06
CA HIS A 287 -1.29 29.71 -42.72
C HIS A 287 -0.07 30.34 -42.05
N GLY A 288 0.39 29.78 -40.93
CA GLY A 288 1.65 30.20 -40.35
C GLY A 288 2.15 29.44 -39.14
N ILE A 289 3.25 29.89 -38.53
CA ILE A 289 3.75 29.26 -37.29
C ILE A 289 2.93 29.77 -36.09
N GLU A 290 2.73 31.08 -35.96
CA GLU A 290 1.85 31.70 -34.95
C GLU A 290 0.77 32.52 -35.66
N ASN A 291 -0.49 32.33 -35.30
CA ASN A 291 -1.63 33.12 -35.76
C ASN A 291 -2.40 33.67 -34.53
N ARG A 292 -2.91 34.90 -34.59
CA ARG A 292 -3.74 35.52 -33.55
C ARG A 292 -4.87 36.30 -34.19
N ILE A 293 -6.12 35.83 -34.10
CA ILE A 293 -7.23 36.29 -34.96
C ILE A 293 -8.41 36.82 -34.14
N THR A 294 -8.78 38.09 -34.29
CA THR A 294 -9.90 38.71 -33.57
C THR A 294 -11.10 39.01 -34.50
N ASN A 295 -12.32 38.87 -33.98
CA ASN A 295 -13.62 39.25 -34.61
C ASN A 295 -13.96 38.55 -35.96
N ASN A 296 -13.68 37.26 -36.09
CA ASN A 296 -13.71 36.53 -37.37
C ASN A 296 -14.93 35.60 -37.54
N SER A 297 -15.76 35.87 -38.55
CA SER A 297 -16.98 35.09 -38.88
C SER A 297 -16.79 33.86 -39.78
N THR A 298 -15.65 33.63 -40.44
CA THR A 298 -15.57 32.57 -41.49
C THR A 298 -14.19 32.03 -41.84
N LEU A 299 -13.07 32.69 -41.50
CA LEU A 299 -11.73 32.26 -41.95
C LEU A 299 -11.34 30.88 -41.41
N GLU A 300 -10.67 30.08 -42.25
CA GLU A 300 -9.88 28.93 -41.82
C GLU A 300 -8.45 29.35 -41.47
N ALA A 301 -7.91 28.77 -40.39
CA ALA A 301 -6.55 29.04 -39.94
C ALA A 301 -5.76 27.74 -39.74
N THR A 302 -4.54 27.69 -40.28
CA THR A 302 -3.61 26.56 -40.14
C THR A 302 -2.31 27.02 -39.48
N GLY A 303 -1.80 26.32 -38.45
CA GLY A 303 -0.49 26.68 -37.91
C GLY A 303 0.04 25.95 -36.69
N VAL A 304 1.26 26.28 -36.25
CA VAL A 304 1.86 25.68 -35.05
C VAL A 304 1.21 26.22 -33.77
N TYR A 305 0.81 27.49 -33.77
CA TYR A 305 0.01 28.17 -32.75
C TYR A 305 -1.06 29.00 -33.46
N THR A 306 -2.31 28.93 -33.00
CA THR A 306 -3.43 29.73 -33.53
C THR A 306 -4.35 30.17 -32.40
N GLU A 307 -4.22 31.41 -31.97
CA GLU A 307 -5.17 32.11 -31.09
C GLU A 307 -6.31 32.70 -31.93
N ILE A 308 -7.56 32.54 -31.49
CA ILE A 308 -8.76 33.10 -32.12
C ILE A 308 -9.67 33.66 -31.01
N ASN A 309 -10.19 34.86 -31.17
CA ASN A 309 -11.20 35.46 -30.28
C ASN A 309 -12.31 36.11 -31.13
N SER A 310 -13.47 35.45 -31.26
CA SER A 310 -14.50 35.80 -32.26
C SER A 310 -15.93 35.69 -31.68
N PRO A 311 -16.37 36.66 -30.85
CA PRO A 311 -17.59 36.56 -30.03
C PRO A 311 -18.85 36.13 -30.80
N ASP A 312 -19.06 36.67 -32.01
CA ASP A 312 -20.33 36.55 -32.76
C ASP A 312 -20.45 35.29 -33.63
N GLY A 313 -19.40 34.47 -33.70
CA GLY A 313 -19.43 33.12 -34.27
C GLY A 313 -19.22 32.99 -35.78
N GLY A 314 -19.00 31.75 -36.25
CA GLY A 314 -18.55 31.51 -37.63
C GLY A 314 -18.07 30.10 -38.00
N SER A 315 -18.19 29.72 -39.27
CA SER A 315 -18.02 28.32 -39.74
C SER A 315 -16.59 27.84 -40.03
N GLY A 316 -15.60 28.73 -40.03
CA GLY A 316 -14.21 28.36 -40.37
C GLY A 316 -13.55 27.38 -39.40
N GLY A 317 -12.79 26.42 -39.96
CA GLY A 317 -12.01 25.43 -39.23
C GLY A 317 -10.70 25.98 -38.64
N THR A 318 -10.05 25.18 -37.79
CA THR A 318 -8.72 25.50 -37.23
C THR A 318 -7.87 24.24 -37.14
N PHE A 319 -6.69 24.26 -37.75
CA PHE A 319 -5.87 23.07 -37.99
C PHE A 319 -4.42 23.32 -37.54
N GLY A 320 -3.91 22.65 -36.50
CA GLY A 320 -2.62 23.10 -35.96
C GLY A 320 -1.92 22.28 -34.88
N MET A 321 -0.81 22.77 -34.34
CA MET A 321 -0.17 22.14 -33.18
C MET A 321 -0.64 22.71 -31.84
N GLN A 322 -1.08 23.96 -31.78
CA GLN A 322 -1.68 24.59 -30.59
C GLN A 322 -2.78 25.55 -31.06
N ASN A 323 -4.00 25.43 -30.57
CA ASN A 323 -5.12 26.29 -30.94
C ASN A 323 -5.76 26.87 -29.68
N PHE A 324 -5.78 28.19 -29.50
CA PHE A 324 -6.53 28.86 -28.42
C PHE A 324 -7.76 29.55 -29.02
N ILE A 325 -8.96 29.33 -28.49
CA ILE A 325 -10.21 29.74 -29.17
C ILE A 325 -11.22 30.31 -28.16
N GLY A 326 -11.63 31.56 -28.38
CA GLY A 326 -12.79 32.18 -27.75
C GLY A 326 -13.82 32.64 -28.79
N GLY A 327 -15.09 32.65 -28.41
CA GLY A 327 -16.24 33.00 -29.25
C GLY A 327 -16.83 31.83 -30.06
N ARG A 328 -18.01 32.06 -30.65
CA ARG A 328 -18.96 31.01 -31.11
C ARG A 328 -18.66 30.36 -32.48
N LYS A 329 -17.43 29.87 -32.70
CA LYS A 329 -17.08 29.16 -33.95
C LYS A 329 -17.85 27.83 -34.09
N THR A 330 -18.17 27.41 -35.32
CA THR A 330 -18.90 26.15 -35.61
C THR A 330 -18.14 25.15 -36.50
N GLY A 331 -16.97 25.52 -37.03
CA GLY A 331 -16.13 24.62 -37.85
C GLY A 331 -15.30 23.62 -37.05
N ASN A 332 -14.79 22.58 -37.70
CA ASN A 332 -13.92 21.56 -37.06
C ASN A 332 -12.62 22.15 -36.51
N LYS A 333 -12.13 21.56 -35.41
CA LYS A 333 -10.90 21.96 -34.71
C LYS A 333 -10.00 20.75 -34.57
N ILE A 334 -8.84 20.76 -35.22
CA ILE A 334 -7.94 19.60 -35.30
C ILE A 334 -6.54 20.05 -34.89
N GLY A 335 -5.97 19.50 -33.82
CA GLY A 335 -4.58 19.85 -33.47
C GLY A 335 -3.98 19.25 -32.21
N VAL A 336 -2.64 19.32 -32.11
CA VAL A 336 -1.90 18.66 -31.02
C VAL A 336 -2.29 19.22 -29.64
N ARG A 337 -2.51 20.54 -29.50
CA ARG A 337 -3.17 21.15 -28.34
C ARG A 337 -4.33 22.01 -28.79
N ASN A 338 -5.44 21.98 -28.06
CA ASN A 338 -6.54 22.93 -28.21
C ASN A 338 -6.86 23.53 -26.83
N GLU A 339 -7.35 24.77 -26.77
CA GLU A 339 -7.76 25.45 -25.54
C GLU A 339 -8.94 26.38 -25.86
N ILE A 340 -10.15 25.96 -25.51
CA ILE A 340 -11.40 26.65 -25.87
C ILE A 340 -11.97 27.36 -24.63
N THR A 341 -12.54 28.56 -24.79
CA THR A 341 -12.97 29.43 -23.68
C THR A 341 -14.45 29.86 -23.70
N THR A 342 -15.24 29.38 -24.68
CA THR A 342 -16.70 29.62 -24.81
C THR A 342 -17.39 28.50 -25.59
N ASP A 343 -18.71 28.56 -25.73
CA ASP A 343 -19.55 27.68 -26.57
C ASP A 343 -19.03 27.58 -28.02
N VAL A 344 -18.62 26.39 -28.49
CA VAL A 344 -18.11 26.13 -29.85
C VAL A 344 -18.64 24.78 -30.35
N PRO A 345 -19.71 24.74 -31.18
CA PRO A 345 -20.18 23.52 -31.83
C PRO A 345 -19.16 22.97 -32.85
N GLY A 346 -19.14 21.66 -33.07
CA GLY A 346 -18.30 21.00 -34.09
C GLY A 346 -17.48 19.82 -33.57
N ILE A 347 -16.69 19.18 -34.44
CA ILE A 347 -15.80 18.07 -34.05
C ILE A 347 -14.45 18.64 -33.56
N LEU A 348 -14.00 18.17 -32.40
CA LEU A 348 -12.72 18.54 -31.80
C LEU A 348 -11.80 17.31 -31.71
N ILE A 349 -10.68 17.34 -32.44
CA ILE A 349 -9.69 16.26 -32.52
C ILE A 349 -8.34 16.78 -32.03
N GLY A 350 -7.67 16.09 -31.09
CA GLY A 350 -6.34 16.54 -30.65
C GLY A 350 -5.52 15.64 -29.76
N VAL A 351 -4.34 16.10 -29.34
CA VAL A 351 -3.46 15.36 -28.41
C VAL A 351 -3.55 15.89 -26.97
N ASN A 352 -3.98 17.15 -26.79
CA ASN A 352 -4.12 17.88 -25.53
C ASN A 352 -5.21 18.98 -25.64
N SER A 353 -6.48 18.66 -25.44
CA SER A 353 -7.60 19.60 -25.66
C SER A 353 -8.23 20.09 -24.35
N ARG A 354 -7.96 21.33 -23.98
CA ARG A 354 -8.59 22.04 -22.86
C ARG A 354 -9.87 22.76 -23.30
N ILE A 355 -10.91 22.77 -22.48
CA ILE A 355 -12.15 23.52 -22.72
C ILE A 355 -12.58 24.15 -21.40
N ILE A 356 -12.97 25.42 -21.45
CA ILE A 356 -13.51 26.23 -20.35
C ILE A 356 -14.80 26.85 -20.91
N SER A 357 -15.99 26.42 -20.51
CA SER A 357 -17.24 26.89 -21.15
C SER A 357 -18.42 27.13 -20.20
N SER A 358 -19.36 27.95 -20.69
CA SER A 358 -20.66 28.25 -20.07
C SER A 358 -21.73 27.27 -20.59
N PRO A 359 -22.94 27.17 -19.98
CA PRO A 359 -23.90 26.16 -20.39
C PRO A 359 -24.53 26.41 -21.77
N GLY A 360 -24.07 25.70 -22.81
CA GLY A 360 -24.71 25.70 -24.12
C GLY A 360 -23.99 24.95 -25.25
N VAL A 361 -24.64 23.91 -25.77
CA VAL A 361 -24.41 23.27 -27.09
C VAL A 361 -23.21 22.29 -27.19
N VAL A 362 -23.35 21.35 -28.12
CA VAL A 362 -22.76 20.00 -28.13
C VAL A 362 -21.54 19.89 -29.07
N SER A 363 -20.50 19.19 -28.62
CA SER A 363 -19.36 18.72 -29.43
C SER A 363 -18.91 17.34 -28.97
N ASP A 364 -18.51 16.47 -29.92
CA ASP A 364 -17.88 15.19 -29.61
C ASP A 364 -16.35 15.39 -29.63
N LEU A 365 -15.68 14.99 -28.54
CA LEU A 365 -14.26 15.22 -28.30
C LEU A 365 -13.44 13.92 -28.45
N TRP A 366 -12.46 13.92 -29.34
CA TRP A 366 -11.55 12.79 -29.59
C TRP A 366 -10.09 13.21 -29.40
N GLY A 367 -9.41 12.77 -28.33
CA GLY A 367 -8.00 13.14 -28.17
C GLY A 367 -7.21 12.59 -26.99
N SER A 368 -5.89 12.49 -27.09
CA SER A 368 -5.07 11.75 -26.12
C SER A 368 -4.89 12.40 -24.74
N LEU A 369 -5.21 13.68 -24.57
CA LEU A 369 -5.36 14.34 -23.29
C LEU A 369 -6.43 15.40 -23.45
N ASN A 370 -7.37 15.49 -22.52
CA ASN A 370 -8.44 16.48 -22.52
C ASN A 370 -8.54 17.11 -21.11
N ASP A 371 -8.85 18.39 -21.00
CA ASP A 371 -8.95 19.13 -19.72
C ASP A 371 -10.20 20.02 -19.70
N LEU A 372 -11.26 19.54 -19.06
CA LEU A 372 -12.66 19.94 -19.28
C LEU A 372 -13.19 20.70 -18.05
N PHE A 373 -13.17 22.03 -18.09
CA PHE A 373 -13.75 22.94 -17.10
C PHE A 373 -15.16 23.36 -17.56
N VAL A 374 -16.19 22.59 -17.19
CA VAL A 374 -17.50 22.65 -17.87
C VAL A 374 -18.68 22.53 -16.91
N PHE A 375 -19.68 23.40 -17.08
CA PHE A 375 -20.98 23.38 -16.40
C PHE A 375 -22.12 22.85 -17.30
N ALA A 376 -21.86 21.87 -18.18
CA ALA A 376 -22.78 21.45 -19.25
C ALA A 376 -22.51 20.06 -19.86
N ASP A 377 -23.52 19.50 -20.55
CA ASP A 377 -23.49 18.18 -21.20
C ASP A 377 -22.49 18.05 -22.35
N SER A 378 -21.34 17.44 -22.06
CA SER A 378 -20.34 17.07 -23.07
C SER A 378 -19.76 15.68 -22.79
N GLY A 379 -19.51 14.93 -23.85
CA GLY A 379 -18.93 13.58 -23.82
C GLY A 379 -17.61 13.54 -24.58
N GLY A 380 -16.66 12.73 -24.11
CA GLY A 380 -15.30 12.72 -24.64
C GLY A 380 -14.64 11.35 -24.57
N SER A 381 -13.77 11.09 -25.54
CA SER A 381 -12.99 9.86 -25.70
C SER A 381 -11.51 10.17 -25.84
N GLY A 382 -10.65 9.63 -24.98
CA GLY A 382 -9.25 10.07 -24.94
C GLY A 382 -8.27 9.28 -24.07
N THR A 383 -6.96 9.41 -24.28
CA THR A 383 -5.97 8.70 -23.45
C THR A 383 -5.89 9.29 -22.03
N ILE A 384 -6.12 10.59 -21.84
CA ILE A 384 -6.25 11.24 -20.53
C ILE A 384 -7.47 12.20 -20.57
N ASN A 385 -8.31 12.27 -19.55
CA ASN A 385 -9.39 13.26 -19.42
C ASN A 385 -9.45 13.82 -17.99
N ASN A 386 -9.17 15.11 -17.82
CA ASN A 386 -9.41 15.84 -16.58
C ASN A 386 -10.79 16.51 -16.67
N LEU A 387 -11.63 16.44 -15.63
CA LEU A 387 -12.95 17.08 -15.56
C LEU A 387 -13.12 17.88 -14.26
N TYR A 388 -13.47 19.15 -14.42
CA TYR A 388 -13.76 20.10 -13.35
C TYR A 388 -15.18 20.68 -13.53
N GLY A 389 -16.20 19.87 -13.26
CA GLY A 389 -17.61 20.26 -13.30
C GLY A 389 -18.58 19.11 -13.61
N ASN A 390 -19.85 19.42 -13.90
CA ASN A 390 -20.95 18.47 -14.02
C ASN A 390 -21.22 18.10 -15.51
N THR A 391 -21.54 16.84 -15.80
CA THR A 391 -21.97 16.34 -17.14
C THR A 391 -22.94 15.16 -17.00
N SER A 392 -23.84 14.94 -17.98
CA SER A 392 -24.73 13.76 -18.08
C SER A 392 -24.34 12.73 -19.15
N ARG A 393 -23.18 12.85 -19.81
CA ARG A 393 -22.75 11.94 -20.90
C ARG A 393 -21.55 11.07 -20.50
N SER A 394 -21.47 9.87 -21.08
CA SER A 394 -20.40 8.88 -20.82
C SER A 394 -19.01 9.38 -21.23
N LEU A 395 -17.99 8.95 -20.47
CA LEU A 395 -16.58 9.31 -20.68
C LEU A 395 -15.73 8.05 -20.82
N TYR A 396 -14.88 8.01 -21.85
CA TYR A 396 -14.03 6.86 -22.17
C TYR A 396 -12.56 7.30 -22.21
N GLY A 397 -11.68 6.69 -21.39
CA GLY A 397 -10.27 7.03 -21.52
C GLY A 397 -9.26 6.39 -20.60
N VAL A 398 -7.99 6.35 -21.01
CA VAL A 398 -6.94 5.56 -20.31
C VAL A 398 -6.59 6.12 -18.92
N VAL A 399 -6.66 7.43 -18.69
CA VAL A 399 -6.48 8.11 -17.37
C VAL A 399 -7.57 9.15 -17.19
N ASN A 400 -8.40 9.09 -16.14
CA ASN A 400 -9.37 10.15 -15.86
C ASN A 400 -9.10 10.80 -14.48
N TYR A 401 -9.08 12.14 -14.42
CA TYR A 401 -8.94 12.95 -13.20
C TYR A 401 -10.22 13.76 -13.01
N ILE A 402 -10.93 13.63 -11.88
CA ILE A 402 -12.26 14.24 -11.71
C ILE A 402 -12.34 14.89 -10.32
N ASP A 403 -12.63 16.19 -10.26
CA ASP A 403 -12.56 16.97 -8.99
C ASP A 403 -13.90 17.60 -8.53
N ASN A 404 -15.00 17.56 -9.30
CA ASN A 404 -16.34 18.00 -8.85
C ASN A 404 -17.51 17.16 -9.42
N GLY A 405 -18.68 17.22 -8.77
CA GLY A 405 -19.70 16.15 -8.81
C GLY A 405 -20.68 16.11 -9.99
N ILE A 406 -21.09 14.90 -10.37
CA ILE A 406 -22.06 14.59 -11.43
C ILE A 406 -23.51 14.88 -10.96
N ASP A 407 -24.41 15.23 -11.89
CA ASP A 407 -25.85 15.36 -11.60
C ASP A 407 -26.44 13.99 -11.20
N VAL A 408 -27.16 13.98 -10.08
CA VAL A 408 -27.50 12.78 -9.29
C VAL A 408 -28.77 12.06 -9.76
N THR A 409 -29.19 12.26 -11.02
CA THR A 409 -30.52 11.88 -11.50
C THR A 409 -30.57 10.79 -12.59
N ASP A 410 -29.49 10.48 -13.31
CA ASP A 410 -29.46 9.42 -14.34
C ASP A 410 -28.66 8.17 -13.91
N PRO A 411 -29.30 6.99 -13.76
CA PRO A 411 -28.66 5.74 -13.38
C PRO A 411 -27.82 5.06 -14.48
N ASN A 412 -27.78 5.58 -15.71
CA ASN A 412 -27.06 4.96 -16.85
C ASN A 412 -25.61 5.47 -17.02
N ASN A 413 -25.12 6.34 -16.14
CA ASN A 413 -23.79 6.94 -16.24
C ASN A 413 -22.67 5.95 -15.85
N ILE A 414 -21.82 5.61 -16.82
CA ILE A 414 -20.66 4.69 -16.66
C ILE A 414 -19.36 5.43 -17.01
N MET A 415 -18.30 5.18 -16.24
CA MET A 415 -16.96 5.76 -16.42
C MET A 415 -15.91 4.63 -16.48
N VAL A 416 -15.07 4.60 -17.52
CA VAL A 416 -14.11 3.50 -17.73
C VAL A 416 -12.72 4.02 -18.13
N GLY A 417 -11.67 3.47 -17.51
CA GLY A 417 -10.28 3.77 -17.84
C GLY A 417 -9.26 2.76 -17.31
N THR A 418 -7.97 3.00 -17.52
CA THR A 418 -6.89 2.04 -17.20
C THR A 418 -5.94 2.51 -16.09
N SER A 419 -5.97 3.80 -15.73
CA SER A 419 -5.17 4.41 -14.66
C SER A 419 -5.85 5.69 -14.15
N ASN A 420 -6.94 5.57 -13.38
CA ASN A 420 -7.78 6.71 -12.97
C ASN A 420 -7.36 7.35 -11.63
N TYR A 421 -7.56 8.67 -11.50
CA TYR A 421 -7.38 9.45 -10.27
C TYR A 421 -8.69 10.11 -9.85
N LEU A 422 -9.52 9.34 -9.16
CA LEU A 422 -10.93 9.65 -8.91
C LEU A 422 -11.08 10.36 -7.55
N ARG A 423 -11.58 11.61 -7.55
CA ARG A 423 -11.87 12.41 -6.35
C ARG A 423 -13.34 12.87 -6.32
N GLY A 424 -13.74 13.53 -5.23
CA GLY A 424 -15.08 14.06 -5.01
C GLY A 424 -15.88 13.35 -3.92
N LEU A 425 -16.74 14.12 -3.23
CA LEU A 425 -17.51 13.72 -2.04
C LEU A 425 -18.80 12.92 -2.36
N SER A 426 -18.95 12.36 -3.56
CA SER A 426 -20.19 11.67 -3.97
C SER A 426 -20.26 10.21 -3.53
N ASN A 427 -21.48 9.74 -3.27
CA ASN A 427 -21.78 8.37 -2.82
C ASN A 427 -21.73 7.33 -3.96
N ALA A 428 -21.46 7.74 -5.20
CA ALA A 428 -21.42 6.85 -6.36
C ALA A 428 -20.17 5.93 -6.35
N ASN A 429 -20.33 4.70 -6.83
CA ASN A 429 -19.23 3.74 -7.04
C ASN A 429 -18.25 4.27 -8.10
N LYS A 430 -16.95 4.04 -7.89
CA LYS A 430 -15.85 4.59 -8.71
C LYS A 430 -14.92 3.46 -9.11
N TYR A 431 -14.73 3.21 -10.41
CA TYR A 431 -13.96 2.07 -10.93
C TYR A 431 -12.62 2.51 -11.55
N GLY A 432 -11.52 1.91 -11.08
CA GLY A 432 -10.18 2.13 -11.61
C GLY A 432 -9.99 1.56 -13.02
N THR A 433 -10.58 0.38 -13.26
CA THR A 433 -10.79 -0.25 -14.58
C THR A 433 -11.99 -1.18 -14.45
N LEU A 434 -12.84 -1.24 -15.48
CA LEU A 434 -13.99 -2.15 -15.55
C LEU A 434 -13.98 -2.86 -16.90
N THR A 435 -13.77 -4.18 -16.88
CA THR A 435 -13.92 -5.04 -18.06
C THR A 435 -15.15 -5.91 -17.87
N THR A 436 -16.20 -5.65 -18.65
CA THR A 436 -17.37 -6.52 -18.77
C THR A 436 -17.27 -7.27 -20.09
N ILE A 437 -17.52 -8.58 -20.07
CA ILE A 437 -17.68 -9.38 -21.29
C ILE A 437 -19.05 -10.04 -21.19
N GLU A 438 -19.91 -9.75 -22.16
CA GLU A 438 -21.32 -10.15 -22.13
C GLU A 438 -21.49 -11.65 -22.28
N ALA A 439 -22.44 -12.23 -21.55
CA ALA A 439 -22.71 -13.68 -21.56
C ALA A 439 -23.15 -14.23 -22.93
N ALA A 440 -23.52 -13.36 -23.87
CA ALA A 440 -23.89 -13.69 -25.25
C ALA A 440 -22.73 -13.65 -26.25
N ALA A 441 -21.51 -13.27 -25.84
CA ALA A 441 -20.34 -13.27 -26.72
C ALA A 441 -19.76 -14.70 -26.86
N ASP A 442 -19.39 -15.08 -28.09
CA ASP A 442 -18.81 -16.41 -28.36
C ASP A 442 -17.29 -16.44 -28.04
N GLY A 443 -16.70 -17.64 -28.00
CA GLY A 443 -15.27 -17.87 -27.74
C GLY A 443 -14.84 -17.83 -26.26
N THR A 444 -13.53 -17.86 -26.02
CA THR A 444 -12.95 -17.83 -24.66
C THR A 444 -12.72 -16.40 -24.20
N HIS A 445 -13.29 -16.02 -23.06
CA HIS A 445 -13.24 -14.66 -22.53
C HIS A 445 -12.15 -14.48 -21.47
N TYR A 446 -11.37 -13.40 -21.59
CA TYR A 446 -10.35 -13.01 -20.61
C TYR A 446 -10.57 -11.55 -20.18
N GLY A 447 -11.06 -11.32 -18.96
CA GLY A 447 -11.26 -9.96 -18.43
C GLY A 447 -9.95 -9.19 -18.20
N ILE A 448 -8.90 -9.90 -17.77
CA ILE A 448 -7.51 -9.44 -17.69
C ILE A 448 -6.61 -10.65 -18.02
N HIS A 449 -5.68 -10.50 -18.98
CA HIS A 449 -4.71 -11.55 -19.34
C HIS A 449 -3.28 -10.99 -19.33
N SER A 450 -2.47 -11.43 -18.37
CA SER A 450 -1.09 -10.97 -18.16
C SER A 450 -0.13 -12.16 -18.09
N THR A 451 0.92 -12.15 -18.91
CA THR A 451 1.92 -13.24 -18.97
C THR A 451 3.33 -12.67 -18.81
N VAL A 452 4.15 -13.28 -17.94
CA VAL A 452 5.55 -12.88 -17.74
C VAL A 452 6.45 -14.11 -17.90
N LEU A 453 7.23 -14.15 -18.98
CA LEU A 453 8.02 -15.32 -19.40
C LEU A 453 9.51 -15.25 -19.00
N LYS A 454 9.91 -14.24 -18.24
CA LYS A 454 11.32 -14.04 -17.84
C LYS A 454 11.70 -15.02 -16.72
N PRO A 455 12.72 -15.87 -16.89
CA PRO A 455 13.23 -16.71 -15.82
C PRO A 455 13.95 -15.88 -14.73
N GLY A 456 13.81 -16.29 -13.48
CA GLY A 456 14.43 -15.65 -12.30
C GLY A 456 13.43 -15.07 -11.30
N ALA A 457 13.94 -14.57 -10.17
CA ALA A 457 13.14 -13.92 -9.13
C ALA A 457 12.72 -12.49 -9.50
N ASN A 458 11.71 -11.96 -8.80
CA ASN A 458 11.15 -10.61 -8.95
C ASN A 458 10.50 -10.31 -10.30
N ASN A 459 9.67 -11.25 -10.79
CA ASN A 459 8.84 -11.10 -11.98
C ASN A 459 7.36 -11.29 -11.56
N PHE A 460 6.50 -10.29 -11.83
CA PHE A 460 5.10 -10.30 -11.37
C PHE A 460 4.16 -9.94 -12.52
N ALA A 461 3.15 -10.78 -12.78
CA ALA A 461 2.11 -10.50 -13.78
C ALA A 461 1.03 -9.51 -13.30
N GLY A 462 1.06 -9.15 -12.01
CA GLY A 462 0.26 -8.11 -11.38
C GLY A 462 0.86 -7.70 -10.03
N TYR A 463 0.71 -6.44 -9.65
CA TYR A 463 1.18 -5.89 -8.38
C TYR A 463 0.15 -4.87 -7.88
N PHE A 464 -0.31 -5.04 -6.64
CA PHE A 464 -1.41 -4.26 -6.06
C PHE A 464 -1.00 -3.69 -4.71
N LEU A 465 -1.38 -2.43 -4.45
CA LEU A 465 -1.16 -1.74 -3.17
C LEU A 465 -2.51 -1.31 -2.60
N GLY A 466 -2.76 -1.65 -1.33
CA GLY A 466 -4.05 -1.44 -0.65
C GLY A 466 -4.87 -2.73 -0.54
N ASN A 467 -6.14 -2.58 -0.12
CA ASN A 467 -7.06 -3.70 0.04
C ASN A 467 -7.46 -4.27 -1.33
N VAL A 468 -7.19 -5.55 -1.56
CA VAL A 468 -7.60 -6.28 -2.78
C VAL A 468 -8.84 -7.10 -2.46
N GLY A 469 -9.90 -6.95 -3.24
CA GLY A 469 -11.15 -7.71 -3.12
C GLY A 469 -11.38 -8.64 -4.31
N ILE A 470 -11.84 -9.88 -4.07
CA ILE A 470 -12.30 -10.80 -5.11
C ILE A 470 -13.72 -11.28 -4.79
N GLY A 471 -14.65 -11.15 -5.72
CA GLY A 471 -16.05 -11.47 -5.51
C GLY A 471 -16.88 -11.43 -6.79
N THR A 472 -18.08 -12.02 -6.74
CA THR A 472 -19.08 -11.96 -7.84
C THR A 472 -20.06 -10.80 -7.69
N ALA A 473 -20.13 -10.20 -6.50
CA ALA A 473 -20.94 -9.03 -6.17
C ALA A 473 -20.30 -8.26 -5.01
N THR A 474 -20.68 -6.99 -4.84
CA THR A 474 -20.24 -6.14 -3.71
C THR A 474 -20.61 -6.72 -2.33
N THR A 475 -21.65 -7.56 -2.27
CA THR A 475 -22.11 -8.27 -1.07
C THR A 475 -21.39 -9.61 -0.81
N ASN A 476 -20.60 -10.10 -1.78
CA ASN A 476 -19.86 -11.37 -1.69
C ASN A 476 -18.42 -11.17 -2.18
N THR A 477 -17.68 -10.30 -1.49
CA THR A 477 -16.29 -9.94 -1.80
C THR A 477 -15.37 -10.35 -0.66
N TYR A 478 -14.36 -11.17 -0.97
CA TYR A 478 -13.30 -11.53 -0.04
C TYR A 478 -12.15 -10.52 -0.12
N THR A 479 -11.87 -9.83 0.99
CA THR A 479 -10.81 -8.81 1.05
C THR A 479 -9.52 -9.39 1.64
N PHE A 480 -8.41 -9.31 0.90
CA PHE A 480 -7.08 -9.75 1.34
C PHE A 480 -6.59 -8.93 2.55
N PRO A 481 -5.85 -9.54 3.50
CA PRO A 481 -5.29 -8.83 4.65
C PRO A 481 -4.31 -7.71 4.23
N PRO A 482 -4.22 -6.60 4.98
CA PRO A 482 -3.38 -5.44 4.63
C PRO A 482 -1.87 -5.68 4.79
N SER A 483 -1.46 -6.84 5.32
CA SER A 483 -0.06 -7.24 5.49
C SER A 483 0.19 -8.60 4.84
N ARG A 484 1.45 -8.90 4.52
CA ARG A 484 1.86 -10.23 4.04
C ARG A 484 1.89 -11.24 5.19
N GLY A 485 1.58 -12.50 4.89
CA GLY A 485 1.83 -13.63 5.79
C GLY A 485 3.32 -13.83 6.06
N THR A 486 3.62 -14.34 7.24
CA THR A 486 4.94 -14.89 7.60
C THR A 486 5.06 -16.35 7.15
N ASN A 487 6.29 -16.90 7.17
CA ASN A 487 6.54 -18.24 6.63
C ASN A 487 5.69 -19.31 7.35
N GLY A 488 4.93 -20.10 6.59
CA GLY A 488 4.05 -21.14 7.10
C GLY A 488 2.63 -20.71 7.48
N GLN A 489 2.27 -19.42 7.42
CA GLN A 489 0.87 -19.00 7.59
C GLN A 489 0.03 -19.30 6.33
N ILE A 490 -1.26 -19.58 6.53
CA ILE A 490 -2.26 -19.73 5.47
C ILE A 490 -3.36 -18.67 5.62
N MET A 491 -4.11 -18.44 4.55
CA MET A 491 -5.21 -17.48 4.52
C MET A 491 -6.54 -18.20 4.72
N GLN A 492 -7.40 -17.66 5.60
CA GLN A 492 -8.71 -18.22 5.90
C GLN A 492 -9.79 -17.13 5.89
N THR A 493 -10.99 -17.48 5.42
CA THR A 493 -12.21 -16.66 5.57
C THR A 493 -12.98 -16.98 6.85
N ASP A 494 -13.57 -15.96 7.45
CA ASP A 494 -14.54 -16.09 8.56
C ASP A 494 -15.96 -16.47 8.12
N GLY A 495 -16.21 -16.60 6.80
CA GLY A 495 -17.54 -16.85 6.24
C GLY A 495 -18.43 -15.60 6.11
N ALA A 496 -18.01 -14.46 6.66
CA ALA A 496 -18.64 -13.15 6.50
C ALA A 496 -17.92 -12.27 5.44
N GLY A 497 -16.88 -12.79 4.79
CA GLY A 497 -16.13 -12.13 3.72
C GLY A 497 -14.76 -11.58 4.15
N ASN A 498 -14.41 -11.62 5.44
CA ASN A 498 -13.10 -11.18 5.88
C ASN A 498 -12.08 -12.31 5.68
N LEU A 499 -10.90 -11.99 5.13
CA LEU A 499 -9.75 -12.90 5.11
C LEU A 499 -8.75 -12.50 6.20
N SER A 500 -8.09 -13.48 6.81
CA SER A 500 -7.00 -13.26 7.76
C SER A 500 -5.85 -14.26 7.56
N TRP A 501 -4.63 -13.84 7.91
CA TRP A 501 -3.48 -14.74 7.99
C TRP A 501 -3.49 -15.46 9.33
N GLN A 502 -3.54 -16.79 9.27
CA GLN A 502 -3.63 -17.67 10.42
C GLN A 502 -2.50 -18.69 10.35
N ASN A 503 -2.06 -19.18 11.51
CA ASN A 503 -1.15 -20.31 11.54
C ASN A 503 -1.98 -21.59 11.27
N PRO A 504 -1.55 -22.54 10.43
CA PRO A 504 -2.22 -23.84 10.30
C PRO A 504 -2.50 -24.51 11.65
N ALA A 505 -1.63 -24.33 12.66
CA ALA A 505 -1.82 -24.83 14.02
C ALA A 505 -2.86 -24.05 14.87
N THR A 506 -3.37 -22.91 14.40
CA THR A 506 -4.52 -22.22 15.00
C THR A 506 -5.83 -22.50 14.25
N ILE A 507 -5.78 -22.99 13.00
CA ILE A 507 -6.96 -23.33 12.19
C ILE A 507 -7.35 -24.79 12.36
N ILE A 508 -6.37 -25.68 12.17
CA ILE A 508 -6.47 -27.04 12.70
C ILE A 508 -6.31 -26.85 14.19
N GLY A 509 -7.44 -26.80 14.91
CA GLY A 509 -7.45 -26.48 16.33
C GLY A 509 -6.41 -27.29 17.09
N ASN A 510 -5.83 -26.67 18.13
CA ASN A 510 -4.70 -27.16 18.94
C ASN A 510 -5.04 -28.41 19.79
N SER A 511 -5.97 -29.23 19.30
CA SER A 511 -6.64 -30.38 19.87
C SER A 511 -6.29 -31.68 19.12
N ALA A 512 -5.58 -31.60 17.99
CA ALA A 512 -5.01 -32.78 17.34
C ALA A 512 -3.87 -33.37 18.21
N TRP A 513 -3.89 -34.68 18.42
CA TRP A 513 -2.78 -35.37 19.10
C TRP A 513 -1.62 -35.59 18.13
N SER A 514 -0.45 -35.01 18.44
CA SER A 514 0.77 -35.22 17.67
C SER A 514 1.20 -36.69 17.71
N LEU A 515 1.77 -37.17 16.60
CA LEU A 515 2.43 -38.49 16.51
C LEU A 515 3.63 -38.62 17.47
N THR A 516 4.19 -37.50 17.94
CA THR A 516 5.27 -37.44 18.94
C THR A 516 4.76 -37.16 20.36
N GLY A 517 3.44 -37.07 20.55
CA GLY A 517 2.81 -36.56 21.77
C GLY A 517 2.79 -35.04 21.86
N ASN A 518 1.83 -34.51 22.62
CA ASN A 518 1.66 -33.08 22.88
C ASN A 518 2.34 -32.68 24.20
N SER A 519 2.95 -31.49 24.25
CA SER A 519 3.55 -30.96 25.49
C SER A 519 2.46 -30.46 26.45
N ILE A 520 2.36 -31.06 27.64
CA ILE A 520 1.25 -30.80 28.57
C ILE A 520 1.58 -29.62 29.48
N THR A 521 1.20 -28.41 29.08
CA THR A 521 1.29 -27.19 29.90
C THR A 521 -0.03 -26.89 30.62
N ALA A 522 -0.29 -27.66 31.68
CA ALA A 522 -1.31 -27.47 32.73
C ALA A 522 -2.82 -27.41 32.36
N GLY A 523 -3.66 -27.96 33.23
CA GLY A 523 -5.08 -27.59 33.36
C GLY A 523 -6.11 -28.46 32.65
N THR A 524 -6.18 -28.40 31.32
CA THR A 524 -7.42 -28.72 30.57
C THR A 524 -7.25 -29.69 29.40
N HIS A 525 -6.12 -30.41 29.31
CA HIS A 525 -5.84 -31.33 28.20
C HIS A 525 -6.40 -32.73 28.49
N PHE A 526 -7.28 -33.23 27.60
CA PHE A 526 -7.85 -34.58 27.67
C PHE A 526 -7.86 -35.25 26.29
N ILE A 527 -7.85 -36.59 26.27
CA ILE A 527 -8.22 -37.39 25.11
C ILE A 527 -9.68 -37.79 25.33
N GLY A 528 -10.62 -37.18 24.61
CA GLY A 528 -12.03 -37.51 24.76
C GLY A 528 -13.00 -36.61 24.01
N SER A 529 -14.29 -36.85 24.25
CA SER A 529 -15.45 -36.16 23.69
C SER A 529 -16.01 -35.10 24.65
N THR A 530 -16.72 -34.11 24.11
CA THR A 530 -17.48 -33.11 24.89
C THR A 530 -19.00 -33.31 24.80
N ASN A 531 -19.44 -34.19 23.90
CA ASN A 531 -20.79 -34.76 23.87
C ASN A 531 -20.80 -36.11 24.61
N ASN A 532 -21.95 -36.54 25.13
CA ASN A 532 -22.07 -37.80 25.87
C ASN A 532 -22.05 -39.01 24.90
N VAL A 533 -20.88 -39.30 24.35
CA VAL A 533 -20.61 -40.31 23.33
C VAL A 533 -19.27 -40.98 23.64
N ASP A 534 -19.29 -42.31 23.68
CA ASP A 534 -18.13 -43.15 24.02
C ASP A 534 -16.90 -42.88 23.13
N VAL A 535 -15.73 -42.76 23.77
CA VAL A 535 -14.45 -42.52 23.09
C VAL A 535 -13.90 -43.86 22.59
N SER A 536 -14.09 -44.15 21.30
CA SER A 536 -13.63 -45.39 20.67
C SER A 536 -12.16 -45.34 20.21
N PHE A 537 -11.40 -46.38 20.51
CA PHE A 537 -10.00 -46.56 20.09
C PHE A 537 -9.94 -47.51 18.91
N ARG A 538 -9.26 -47.15 17.82
CA ARG A 538 -9.16 -48.00 16.62
C ARG A 538 -7.72 -48.36 16.26
N ARG A 539 -7.53 -49.57 15.74
CA ARG A 539 -6.28 -50.03 15.11
C ARG A 539 -6.62 -50.59 13.73
N SER A 540 -6.00 -50.03 12.68
CA SER A 540 -6.21 -50.44 11.28
C SER A 540 -7.70 -50.51 10.88
N GLY A 541 -8.50 -49.52 11.32
CA GLY A 541 -9.94 -49.44 11.04
C GLY A 541 -10.84 -50.20 12.04
N THR A 542 -10.32 -51.24 12.70
CA THR A 542 -11.06 -52.05 13.69
C THR A 542 -11.17 -51.35 15.04
N ASN A 543 -12.34 -51.39 15.68
CA ASN A 543 -12.50 -50.95 17.07
C ASN A 543 -11.78 -51.92 18.02
N ILE A 544 -10.93 -51.39 18.89
CA ILE A 544 -10.12 -52.15 19.86
C ILE A 544 -10.43 -51.77 21.31
N GLY A 545 -11.47 -50.98 21.56
CA GLY A 545 -11.87 -50.58 22.90
C GLY A 545 -12.63 -49.26 22.90
N TYR A 546 -13.30 -48.95 24.01
CA TYR A 546 -13.93 -47.67 24.23
C TYR A 546 -13.90 -47.27 25.71
N LEU A 547 -13.89 -45.96 25.95
CA LEU A 547 -14.22 -45.35 27.23
C LEU A 547 -15.67 -44.87 27.14
N GLY A 548 -16.60 -45.56 27.81
CA GLY A 548 -18.00 -45.16 27.89
C GLY A 548 -18.36 -44.60 29.26
N GLU A 549 -19.54 -44.00 29.39
CA GLU A 549 -20.01 -43.29 30.60
C GLU A 549 -19.86 -44.12 31.89
N TYR A 550 -20.15 -45.43 31.80
CA TYR A 550 -20.07 -46.38 32.92
C TYR A 550 -19.23 -47.63 32.64
N ASN A 551 -18.64 -47.78 31.45
CA ASN A 551 -17.98 -49.03 31.03
C ASN A 551 -16.58 -48.75 30.45
N LEU A 552 -15.64 -49.65 30.75
CA LEU A 552 -14.26 -49.63 30.24
C LEU A 552 -14.02 -50.88 29.41
N ALA A 553 -13.78 -50.75 28.11
CA ALA A 553 -13.44 -51.86 27.23
C ALA A 553 -12.11 -51.62 26.51
N PHE A 554 -11.17 -52.56 26.57
CA PHE A 554 -9.92 -52.54 25.81
C PHE A 554 -9.52 -53.95 25.37
N GLY A 555 -9.59 -54.21 24.08
CA GLY A 555 -9.32 -55.50 23.44
C GLY A 555 -10.23 -55.70 22.22
N ILE A 556 -9.74 -56.41 21.21
CA ILE A 556 -10.60 -56.84 20.09
C ILE A 556 -11.66 -57.80 20.67
N GLY A 557 -12.94 -57.52 20.41
CA GLY A 557 -14.04 -58.33 20.94
C GLY A 557 -14.28 -58.22 22.45
N ALA A 558 -13.58 -57.33 23.16
CA ALA A 558 -13.90 -57.01 24.55
C ALA A 558 -15.24 -56.27 24.61
N LEU A 559 -16.13 -56.66 25.54
CA LEU A 559 -17.43 -56.07 25.92
C LEU A 559 -18.17 -55.27 24.83
N GLN A 560 -19.36 -55.73 24.42
CA GLN A 560 -20.16 -54.97 23.46
C GLN A 560 -20.63 -53.63 24.04
N PRO A 561 -20.59 -52.52 23.27
CA PRO A 561 -21.13 -51.23 23.68
C PRO A 561 -22.58 -51.33 24.18
N SER A 562 -22.92 -50.51 25.17
CA SER A 562 -24.26 -50.44 25.78
C SER A 562 -24.74 -51.71 26.50
N VAL A 563 -23.88 -52.70 26.76
CA VAL A 563 -24.22 -53.86 27.61
C VAL A 563 -23.91 -53.59 29.07
N GLY A 564 -24.96 -53.42 29.88
CA GLY A 564 -24.88 -53.18 31.32
C GLY A 564 -24.12 -51.90 31.69
N VAL A 565 -23.85 -51.73 32.97
CA VAL A 565 -23.08 -50.60 33.53
C VAL A 565 -22.05 -51.07 34.56
N TYR A 566 -21.02 -50.24 34.79
CA TYR A 566 -19.93 -50.49 35.72
C TYR A 566 -19.07 -51.73 35.38
N ASN A 567 -19.04 -52.13 34.10
CA ASN A 567 -18.26 -53.26 33.61
C ASN A 567 -16.85 -52.83 33.15
N VAL A 568 -15.84 -53.64 33.48
CA VAL A 568 -14.44 -53.48 33.05
C VAL A 568 -14.01 -54.73 32.27
N ALA A 569 -13.62 -54.55 31.01
CA ALA A 569 -13.17 -55.61 30.12
C ALA A 569 -11.83 -55.26 29.48
N ILE A 570 -10.73 -55.84 29.96
CA ILE A 570 -9.37 -55.58 29.48
C ILE A 570 -8.75 -56.89 28.99
N GLY A 571 -8.66 -57.05 27.67
CA GLY A 571 -8.15 -58.23 26.99
C GLY A 571 -9.01 -58.62 25.80
N VAL A 572 -8.42 -59.25 24.79
CA VAL A 572 -9.18 -59.77 23.64
C VAL A 572 -10.27 -60.74 24.14
N ASN A 573 -11.50 -60.53 23.68
CA ASN A 573 -12.72 -61.25 24.07
C ASN A 573 -13.06 -61.24 25.58
N ALA A 574 -12.54 -60.28 26.38
CA ALA A 574 -12.98 -60.12 27.76
C ALA A 574 -14.47 -59.72 27.83
N LEU A 575 -15.29 -60.44 28.61
CA LEU A 575 -16.77 -60.27 28.65
C LEU A 575 -17.48 -60.31 27.28
N ALA A 576 -16.93 -61.04 26.30
CA ALA A 576 -17.49 -61.06 24.94
C ALA A 576 -18.92 -61.62 24.83
N ALA A 577 -19.35 -62.47 25.76
CA ALA A 577 -20.68 -63.09 25.78
C ALA A 577 -21.69 -62.37 26.69
N LEU A 578 -21.31 -61.25 27.33
CA LEU A 578 -22.20 -60.53 28.23
C LEU A 578 -23.38 -59.96 27.44
N THR A 579 -24.61 -60.18 27.93
CA THR A 579 -25.85 -59.68 27.30
C THR A 579 -26.64 -58.77 28.22
N ALA A 580 -26.64 -59.01 29.53
CA ALA A 580 -27.29 -58.14 30.52
C ALA A 580 -26.79 -58.42 31.95
N ALA A 581 -25.73 -57.71 32.39
CA ALA A 581 -25.38 -57.60 33.82
C ALA A 581 -24.41 -56.44 34.07
N ASP A 582 -24.27 -56.08 35.35
CA ASP A 582 -23.47 -54.94 35.81
C ASP A 582 -22.28 -55.38 36.69
N GLN A 583 -21.33 -54.46 36.91
CA GLN A 583 -20.25 -54.57 37.90
C GLN A 583 -19.23 -55.70 37.67
N ASN A 584 -19.11 -56.25 36.46
CA ASN A 584 -18.14 -57.30 36.17
C ASN A 584 -16.73 -56.74 35.89
N VAL A 585 -15.70 -57.45 36.36
CA VAL A 585 -14.28 -57.11 36.12
C VAL A 585 -13.57 -58.28 35.45
N ALA A 586 -13.27 -58.15 34.17
CA ALA A 586 -12.54 -59.12 33.36
C ALA A 586 -11.20 -58.57 32.89
N VAL A 587 -10.09 -59.18 33.30
CA VAL A 587 -8.73 -58.75 32.94
C VAL A 587 -7.92 -59.94 32.43
N GLY A 588 -7.82 -60.09 31.12
CA GLY A 588 -7.09 -61.17 30.44
C GLY A 588 -7.73 -61.57 29.10
N TRP A 589 -6.97 -62.27 28.25
CA TRP A 589 -7.52 -62.89 27.04
C TRP A 589 -8.60 -63.92 27.41
N ASN A 590 -9.81 -63.80 26.84
CA ASN A 590 -10.99 -64.59 27.20
C ASN A 590 -11.36 -64.58 28.70
N ALA A 591 -11.02 -63.53 29.46
CA ALA A 591 -11.46 -63.41 30.86
C ALA A 591 -12.98 -63.18 30.94
N LEU A 592 -13.68 -63.93 31.81
CA LEU A 592 -15.14 -63.97 31.93
C LEU A 592 -15.90 -64.11 30.58
N SER A 593 -15.28 -64.71 29.56
CA SER A 593 -15.90 -64.84 28.23
C SER A 593 -17.12 -65.75 28.18
N ASN A 594 -17.42 -66.45 29.28
CA ASN A 594 -18.61 -67.29 29.44
C ASN A 594 -19.76 -66.60 30.20
N VAL A 595 -19.56 -65.43 30.81
CA VAL A 595 -20.58 -64.74 31.59
C VAL A 595 -21.58 -64.07 30.65
N THR A 596 -22.87 -64.33 30.86
CA THR A 596 -23.98 -63.82 30.01
C THR A 596 -24.86 -62.83 30.77
N THR A 597 -25.39 -63.25 31.93
CA THR A 597 -26.26 -62.44 32.80
C THR A 597 -25.79 -62.37 34.26
N GLY A 598 -24.64 -62.97 34.59
CA GLY A 598 -24.04 -62.86 35.92
C GLY A 598 -23.38 -61.49 36.14
N GLY A 599 -23.70 -60.84 37.26
CA GLY A 599 -23.15 -59.54 37.67
C GLY A 599 -22.21 -59.61 38.88
N ASN A 600 -21.41 -58.56 39.09
CA ASN A 600 -20.41 -58.48 40.16
C ASN A 600 -19.43 -59.67 40.19
N ASN A 601 -19.03 -60.18 39.01
CA ASN A 601 -18.03 -61.25 38.89
C ASN A 601 -16.64 -60.68 38.57
N ILE A 602 -15.60 -61.29 39.13
CA ILE A 602 -14.20 -60.87 38.96
C ILE A 602 -13.41 -62.03 38.34
N GLY A 603 -12.95 -61.87 37.11
CA GLY A 603 -12.09 -62.83 36.39
C GLY A 603 -10.77 -62.19 35.99
N ILE A 604 -9.68 -62.60 36.65
CA ILE A 604 -8.33 -62.07 36.39
C ILE A 604 -7.42 -63.19 35.88
N GLY A 605 -6.85 -63.01 34.70
CA GLY A 605 -5.97 -63.95 34.01
C GLY A 605 -6.56 -64.51 32.71
N THR A 606 -5.67 -65.02 31.85
CA THR A 606 -6.01 -65.68 30.58
C THR A 606 -7.00 -66.82 30.80
N GLY A 607 -8.20 -66.74 30.23
CA GLY A 607 -9.25 -67.76 30.36
C GLY A 607 -9.80 -67.92 31.78
N ALA A 608 -9.76 -66.87 32.60
CA ALA A 608 -10.40 -66.88 33.92
C ALA A 608 -11.93 -66.82 33.78
N THR A 609 -12.56 -67.99 33.61
CA THR A 609 -14.02 -68.18 33.56
C THR A 609 -14.59 -68.55 34.93
N VAL A 610 -15.81 -68.10 35.23
CA VAL A 610 -16.53 -68.48 36.45
C VAL A 610 -17.35 -69.74 36.23
N PRO A 611 -17.65 -70.55 37.26
CA PRO A 611 -18.25 -71.87 37.06
C PRO A 611 -19.74 -71.84 36.63
N VAL A 612 -20.46 -70.73 36.85
CA VAL A 612 -21.87 -70.61 36.48
C VAL A 612 -22.11 -69.28 35.76
N ALA A 613 -22.52 -69.33 34.49
CA ALA A 613 -22.53 -68.16 33.61
C ALA A 613 -23.53 -67.04 34.01
N ALA A 614 -24.60 -67.43 34.70
CA ALA A 614 -25.71 -66.57 35.10
C ALA A 614 -25.66 -66.13 36.58
N ASN A 615 -24.68 -66.62 37.36
CA ASN A 615 -24.59 -66.32 38.79
C ASN A 615 -23.81 -65.03 39.06
N ASN A 616 -24.08 -64.45 40.23
CA ASN A 616 -23.46 -63.21 40.69
C ASN A 616 -22.40 -63.48 41.77
N ASN A 617 -21.51 -62.50 42.01
CA ASN A 617 -20.57 -62.47 43.14
C ASN A 617 -19.49 -63.57 43.13
N GLN A 618 -19.01 -63.98 41.96
CA GLN A 618 -17.99 -65.03 41.79
C GLN A 618 -16.61 -64.44 41.50
N ILE A 619 -15.55 -65.03 42.08
CA ILE A 619 -14.16 -64.62 41.84
C ILE A 619 -13.39 -65.79 41.23
N ARG A 620 -12.69 -65.54 40.11
CA ARG A 620 -11.76 -66.46 39.45
C ARG A 620 -10.41 -65.79 39.22
N MET A 621 -9.34 -66.44 39.66
CA MET A 621 -7.97 -66.06 39.34
C MET A 621 -7.31 -67.17 38.50
N GLY A 622 -7.11 -66.89 37.22
CA GLY A 622 -6.52 -67.81 36.23
C GLY A 622 -7.42 -68.96 35.78
N ASN A 623 -6.93 -69.73 34.81
CA ASN A 623 -7.63 -70.87 34.19
C ASN A 623 -7.25 -72.21 34.84
N VAL A 624 -7.45 -73.33 34.14
CA VAL A 624 -7.13 -74.69 34.60
C VAL A 624 -5.63 -75.03 34.58
N ASN A 625 -4.79 -74.22 33.91
CA ASN A 625 -3.35 -74.45 33.75
C ASN A 625 -2.50 -73.73 34.81
N ILE A 626 -3.11 -73.16 35.86
CA ILE A 626 -2.40 -72.52 36.96
C ILE A 626 -1.70 -73.59 37.82
N GLY A 627 -0.38 -73.72 37.65
CA GLY A 627 0.46 -74.65 38.40
C GLY A 627 0.98 -74.13 39.75
N TYR A 628 0.82 -72.84 40.03
CA TYR A 628 1.18 -72.22 41.31
C TYR A 628 0.31 -70.98 41.58
N ALA A 629 -0.28 -70.90 42.77
CA ALA A 629 -1.00 -69.75 43.26
C ALA A 629 -0.42 -69.34 44.61
N GLY A 630 0.36 -68.25 44.63
CA GLY A 630 1.06 -67.77 45.82
C GLY A 630 0.42 -66.52 46.41
N VAL A 631 0.24 -66.51 47.73
CA VAL A 631 -0.08 -65.32 48.52
C VAL A 631 0.81 -65.34 49.76
N GLN A 632 1.48 -64.24 50.08
CA GLN A 632 2.42 -64.18 51.21
C GLN A 632 1.73 -64.33 52.58
N VAL A 633 0.44 -63.96 52.65
CA VAL A 633 -0.41 -64.05 53.84
C VAL A 633 -1.70 -64.79 53.48
N ALA A 634 -2.29 -65.49 54.45
CA ALA A 634 -3.58 -66.14 54.27
C ALA A 634 -4.71 -65.10 54.04
N TRP A 635 -5.77 -65.50 53.34
CA TRP A 635 -6.96 -64.66 53.19
C TRP A 635 -7.72 -64.59 54.51
N SER A 636 -7.97 -63.39 55.00
CA SER A 636 -8.83 -63.16 56.17
C SER A 636 -10.31 -63.30 55.77
N VAL A 637 -10.98 -64.31 56.32
CA VAL A 637 -12.43 -64.51 56.13
C VAL A 637 -13.19 -63.88 57.31
N THR A 638 -14.10 -62.96 57.03
CA THR A 638 -14.94 -62.30 58.06
C THR A 638 -15.75 -63.35 58.83
N SER A 639 -15.53 -63.41 60.15
CA SER A 639 -16.09 -64.46 61.02
C SER A 639 -16.65 -63.91 62.34
N ASP A 640 -16.80 -62.59 62.44
CA ASP A 640 -17.34 -61.85 63.59
C ASP A 640 -18.79 -62.28 63.91
N SER A 641 -19.16 -62.31 65.20
CA SER A 641 -20.49 -62.76 65.63
C SER A 641 -21.62 -61.87 65.11
N ARG A 642 -21.38 -60.58 64.85
CA ARG A 642 -22.37 -59.63 64.30
C ARG A 642 -22.73 -59.93 62.84
N TRP A 643 -21.93 -60.75 62.15
CA TRP A 643 -22.15 -61.20 60.77
C TRP A 643 -22.79 -62.59 60.69
N LYS A 644 -23.23 -63.15 61.82
CA LYS A 644 -23.77 -64.50 61.93
C LYS A 644 -25.09 -64.48 62.69
N ASP A 645 -26.00 -65.35 62.25
CA ASP A 645 -27.28 -65.60 62.90
C ASP A 645 -27.46 -67.11 63.12
N ASN A 646 -28.42 -67.52 63.96
CA ASN A 646 -28.77 -68.91 64.22
C ASN A 646 -27.58 -69.81 64.67
N ILE A 647 -26.60 -69.22 65.38
CA ILE A 647 -25.37 -69.88 65.82
C ILE A 647 -25.70 -71.06 66.77
N LYS A 648 -25.35 -72.28 66.35
CA LYS A 648 -25.55 -73.53 67.10
C LYS A 648 -24.26 -74.35 67.11
N THR A 649 -24.13 -75.26 68.08
CA THR A 649 -23.03 -76.25 68.12
C THR A 649 -23.09 -77.16 66.88
N SER A 650 -21.93 -77.47 66.30
CA SER A 650 -21.83 -78.39 65.16
C SER A 650 -22.39 -79.78 65.49
N ASN A 651 -23.26 -80.29 64.61
CA ASN A 651 -23.68 -81.69 64.56
C ASN A 651 -22.67 -82.58 63.81
N LEU A 652 -21.74 -81.99 63.05
CA LEU A 652 -20.62 -82.67 62.44
C LEU A 652 -19.47 -82.77 63.45
N GLY A 653 -19.03 -84.00 63.73
CA GLY A 653 -18.00 -84.35 64.70
C GLY A 653 -17.32 -85.67 64.36
N LEU A 654 -16.96 -86.47 65.37
CA LEU A 654 -16.13 -87.67 65.24
C LEU A 654 -16.73 -88.73 64.30
N ASP A 655 -18.04 -89.01 64.39
CA ASP A 655 -18.73 -89.95 63.48
C ASP A 655 -18.65 -89.50 62.00
N PHE A 656 -18.80 -88.20 61.74
CA PHE A 656 -18.64 -87.65 60.39
C PHE A 656 -17.20 -87.77 59.89
N ILE A 657 -16.22 -87.36 60.70
CA ILE A 657 -14.79 -87.41 60.34
C ILE A 657 -14.34 -88.87 60.10
N ASN A 658 -14.80 -89.83 60.91
CA ASN A 658 -14.49 -91.25 60.74
C ASN A 658 -15.08 -91.88 59.46
N LYS A 659 -16.09 -91.25 58.84
CA LYS A 659 -16.68 -91.66 57.56
C LYS A 659 -16.04 -90.99 56.35
N LEU A 660 -15.10 -90.06 56.55
CA LEU A 660 -14.35 -89.45 55.45
C LEU A 660 -13.25 -90.39 54.97
N ASN A 661 -12.97 -90.35 53.67
CA ASN A 661 -11.94 -91.13 53.01
C ASN A 661 -10.82 -90.18 52.49
N PRO A 662 -9.75 -89.91 53.26
CA PRO A 662 -8.62 -89.14 52.78
C PRO A 662 -7.88 -89.91 51.69
N VAL A 663 -7.73 -89.30 50.52
CA VAL A 663 -7.05 -89.89 49.36
C VAL A 663 -5.83 -89.06 48.97
N TYR A 664 -4.90 -89.71 48.26
CA TYR A 664 -3.89 -89.03 47.47
C TYR A 664 -4.16 -89.28 45.99
N TYR A 665 -3.88 -88.29 45.15
CA TYR A 665 -4.13 -88.35 43.70
C TYR A 665 -3.11 -87.51 42.94
N THR A 666 -3.07 -87.67 41.61
CA THR A 666 -2.38 -86.74 40.70
C THR A 666 -3.40 -86.14 39.76
N ARG A 667 -3.23 -84.88 39.34
CA ARG A 667 -4.18 -84.28 38.40
C ARG A 667 -3.99 -84.85 36.99
N LYS A 668 -5.10 -85.06 36.29
CA LYS A 668 -5.07 -85.50 34.87
C LYS A 668 -4.29 -84.51 33.99
N ASN A 669 -4.46 -83.21 34.23
CA ASN A 669 -3.83 -82.11 33.49
C ASN A 669 -2.48 -81.61 34.05
N ASP A 670 -1.95 -82.16 35.14
CA ASP A 670 -0.58 -81.86 35.59
C ASP A 670 0.42 -82.79 34.89
N GLU A 671 1.28 -82.23 34.04
CA GLU A 671 2.36 -82.98 33.38
C GLU A 671 3.43 -83.47 34.37
N THR A 672 3.64 -82.75 35.46
CA THR A 672 4.65 -83.10 36.49
C THR A 672 4.19 -84.21 37.45
N LYS A 673 2.92 -84.62 37.36
CA LYS A 673 2.27 -85.68 38.13
C LYS A 673 2.60 -85.62 39.64
N LYS A 674 2.53 -84.42 40.21
CA LYS A 674 2.71 -84.21 41.65
C LYS A 674 1.56 -84.85 42.43
N THR A 675 1.91 -85.55 43.50
CA THR A 675 0.94 -86.12 44.44
C THR A 675 0.31 -85.01 45.28
N GLU A 676 -0.99 -84.84 45.14
CA GLU A 676 -1.85 -84.03 46.00
C GLU A 676 -2.58 -84.93 47.01
N TYR A 677 -2.95 -84.37 48.15
CA TYR A 677 -3.70 -85.05 49.21
C TYR A 677 -5.00 -84.28 49.46
N GLY A 678 -6.11 -84.99 49.63
CA GLY A 678 -7.42 -84.38 49.79
C GLY A 678 -8.57 -85.38 49.85
N PHE A 679 -9.75 -84.98 49.37
CA PHE A 679 -10.96 -85.79 49.32
C PHE A 679 -11.56 -85.81 47.92
N ILE A 680 -12.25 -86.90 47.55
CA ILE A 680 -13.09 -86.95 46.36
C ILE A 680 -14.42 -86.25 46.68
N ALA A 681 -14.77 -85.22 45.91
CA ALA A 681 -15.94 -84.38 46.20
C ALA A 681 -17.26 -85.15 46.19
N GLN A 682 -17.40 -86.14 45.30
CA GLN A 682 -18.55 -87.04 45.19
C GLN A 682 -18.71 -87.93 46.43
N GLU A 683 -17.61 -88.39 47.02
CA GLU A 683 -17.63 -89.20 48.26
C GLU A 683 -18.01 -88.33 49.46
N LEU A 684 -17.44 -87.13 49.55
CA LEU A 684 -17.76 -86.16 50.61
C LEU A 684 -19.23 -85.71 50.57
N ASP A 685 -19.78 -85.42 49.39
CA ASP A 685 -21.20 -85.06 49.20
C ASP A 685 -22.16 -86.18 49.64
N LYS A 686 -21.82 -87.44 49.32
CA LYS A 686 -22.54 -88.62 49.79
C LYS A 686 -22.48 -88.74 51.33
N THR A 687 -21.31 -88.63 51.94
CA THR A 687 -21.17 -88.70 53.40
C THR A 687 -21.90 -87.55 54.11
N LEU A 688 -21.86 -86.33 53.56
CA LEU A 688 -22.63 -85.18 54.07
C LEU A 688 -24.15 -85.45 54.02
N THR A 689 -24.63 -86.09 52.95
CA THR A 689 -26.03 -86.50 52.82
C THR A 689 -26.40 -87.57 53.85
N GLU A 690 -25.56 -88.57 54.06
CA GLU A 690 -25.79 -89.66 55.03
C GLU A 690 -25.85 -89.17 56.49
N VAL A 691 -25.10 -88.12 56.85
CA VAL A 691 -25.17 -87.49 58.19
C VAL A 691 -26.23 -86.36 58.28
N GLY A 692 -27.07 -86.21 57.25
CA GLY A 692 -28.17 -85.23 57.23
C GLY A 692 -27.74 -83.77 57.00
N ALA A 693 -26.50 -83.52 56.61
CA ALA A 693 -25.96 -82.18 56.33
C ALA A 693 -26.15 -81.76 54.86
N THR A 694 -27.34 -81.99 54.31
CA THR A 694 -27.66 -81.73 52.89
C THR A 694 -27.68 -80.24 52.51
N ASN A 695 -27.95 -79.35 53.46
CA ASN A 695 -27.84 -77.90 53.29
C ASN A 695 -26.51 -77.41 53.90
N ASN A 696 -25.44 -77.45 53.11
CA ASN A 696 -24.08 -77.08 53.54
C ASN A 696 -23.37 -76.18 52.51
N GLY A 697 -22.33 -75.46 52.94
CA GLY A 697 -21.47 -74.66 52.06
C GLY A 697 -20.18 -75.35 51.62
N ILE A 698 -19.94 -76.59 52.07
CA ILE A 698 -18.68 -77.33 51.88
C ILE A 698 -18.53 -77.77 50.42
N ILE A 699 -19.63 -78.25 49.81
CA ILE A 699 -19.69 -78.65 48.41
C ILE A 699 -20.32 -77.55 47.56
N THR A 700 -19.86 -77.38 46.33
CA THR A 700 -20.50 -76.54 45.31
C THR A 700 -20.44 -77.26 43.96
N LYS A 701 -21.52 -77.16 43.17
CA LYS A 701 -21.64 -77.73 41.82
C LYS A 701 -21.73 -76.62 40.79
N ASP A 702 -21.09 -76.80 39.64
CA ASP A 702 -21.12 -75.85 38.52
C ASP A 702 -22.09 -76.25 37.38
N ASP A 703 -22.19 -75.44 36.33
CA ASP A 703 -23.13 -75.65 35.21
C ASP A 703 -22.84 -76.94 34.42
N ASP A 704 -21.55 -77.31 34.29
CA ASP A 704 -21.10 -78.57 33.69
C ASP A 704 -21.26 -79.77 34.64
N GLY A 705 -21.66 -79.51 35.89
CA GLY A 705 -21.95 -80.49 36.92
C GLY A 705 -20.73 -80.98 37.72
N MET A 706 -19.58 -80.31 37.59
CA MET A 706 -18.38 -80.62 38.35
C MET A 706 -18.49 -80.11 39.79
N LEU A 707 -17.97 -80.90 40.74
CA LEU A 707 -18.04 -80.61 42.18
C LEU A 707 -16.71 -80.02 42.68
N SER A 708 -16.81 -79.04 43.58
CA SER A 708 -15.69 -78.38 44.26
C SER A 708 -15.87 -78.41 45.79
N ILE A 709 -14.76 -78.42 46.54
CA ILE A 709 -14.74 -78.54 48.01
C ILE A 709 -14.14 -77.28 48.65
N ARG A 710 -14.78 -76.75 49.69
CA ARG A 710 -14.23 -75.72 50.59
C ARG A 710 -13.53 -76.35 51.78
N TYR A 711 -12.26 -76.69 51.63
CA TYR A 711 -11.47 -77.37 52.67
C TYR A 711 -11.46 -76.66 54.05
N ASN A 712 -11.49 -75.32 54.07
CA ASN A 712 -11.53 -74.55 55.34
C ASN A 712 -12.78 -74.84 56.19
N ASP A 713 -13.90 -75.21 55.57
CA ASP A 713 -15.17 -75.44 56.28
C ASP A 713 -15.14 -76.77 57.06
N LEU A 714 -14.19 -77.67 56.75
CA LEU A 714 -13.95 -78.92 57.49
C LEU A 714 -13.22 -78.71 58.83
N LEU A 715 -12.61 -77.53 59.07
CA LEU A 715 -11.83 -77.27 60.29
C LEU A 715 -12.69 -77.32 61.56
N ALA A 716 -13.93 -76.81 61.52
CA ALA A 716 -14.82 -76.85 62.68
C ALA A 716 -15.30 -78.29 63.03
N PRO A 717 -15.75 -79.12 62.06
CA PRO A 717 -15.95 -80.55 62.28
C PRO A 717 -14.73 -81.29 62.84
N MET A 718 -13.51 -80.99 62.34
CA MET A 718 -12.27 -81.59 62.86
C MET A 718 -12.02 -81.22 64.32
N VAL A 719 -12.20 -79.94 64.69
CA VAL A 719 -12.08 -79.50 66.10
C VAL A 719 -13.12 -80.19 66.99
N LYS A 720 -14.36 -80.34 66.52
CA LYS A 720 -15.43 -81.04 67.26
C LYS A 720 -15.09 -82.53 67.47
N ALA A 721 -14.58 -83.20 66.44
CA ALA A 721 -14.12 -84.58 66.52
C ALA A 721 -12.96 -84.76 67.52
N ILE A 722 -11.99 -83.83 67.55
CA ILE A 722 -10.89 -83.84 68.52
C ILE A 722 -11.41 -83.66 69.97
N GLN A 723 -12.42 -82.80 70.17
CA GLN A 723 -13.05 -82.62 71.48
C GLN A 723 -13.75 -83.89 71.96
N GLU A 724 -14.52 -84.55 71.08
CA GLU A 724 -15.22 -85.80 71.39
C GLU A 724 -14.24 -86.94 71.68
N LEU A 725 -13.21 -87.11 70.83
CA LEU A 725 -12.15 -88.10 71.03
C LEU A 725 -11.39 -87.87 72.35
N LYS A 726 -11.20 -86.61 72.78
CA LYS A 726 -10.61 -86.28 74.09
C LYS A 726 -11.50 -86.74 75.24
N THR A 727 -12.81 -86.51 75.15
CA THR A 727 -13.79 -86.98 76.16
C THR A 727 -13.83 -88.50 76.27
N GLU A 728 -13.80 -89.21 75.14
CA GLU A 728 -13.70 -90.68 75.12
C GLU A 728 -12.40 -91.17 75.76
N ASN A 729 -11.26 -90.55 75.43
CA ASN A 729 -9.95 -90.90 75.97
C ASN A 729 -9.87 -90.67 77.50
N ASP A 730 -10.44 -89.58 78.00
CA ASP A 730 -10.50 -89.31 79.45
C ASP A 730 -11.41 -90.32 80.17
N THR A 731 -12.54 -90.68 79.56
CA THR A 731 -13.45 -91.73 80.07
C THR A 731 -12.74 -93.08 80.13
N LEU A 732 -12.02 -93.46 79.07
CA LEU A 732 -11.22 -94.69 79.01
C LEU A 732 -10.10 -94.71 80.06
N LYS A 733 -9.46 -93.56 80.34
CA LYS A 733 -8.46 -93.45 81.42
C LYS A 733 -9.07 -93.64 82.80
N GLN A 734 -10.21 -93.01 83.08
CA GLN A 734 -10.92 -93.19 84.36
C GLN A 734 -11.40 -94.63 84.54
N GLN A 735 -11.93 -95.26 83.48
CA GLN A 735 -12.31 -96.68 83.50
C GLN A 735 -11.09 -97.58 83.74
N LYS A 736 -9.95 -97.30 83.09
CA LYS A 736 -8.70 -98.02 83.29
C LYS A 736 -8.21 -97.89 84.75
N GLU A 737 -8.15 -96.68 85.29
CA GLU A 737 -7.74 -96.43 86.68
C GLU A 737 -8.68 -97.12 87.69
N ALA A 738 -9.99 -97.09 87.45
CA ALA A 738 -10.96 -97.82 88.27
C ALA A 738 -10.78 -99.35 88.19
N LEU A 739 -10.42 -99.89 87.01
CA LEU A 739 -10.10 -101.30 86.83
C LEU A 739 -8.77 -101.69 87.49
N GLU A 740 -7.72 -100.87 87.38
CA GLU A 740 -6.42 -101.08 88.04
C GLU A 740 -6.57 -101.08 89.57
N ASN A 741 -7.30 -100.10 90.13
CA ASN A 741 -7.62 -100.06 91.56
C ASN A 741 -8.45 -101.28 92.01
N ARG A 742 -9.42 -101.72 91.21
CA ARG A 742 -10.23 -102.91 91.50
C ARG A 742 -9.42 -104.20 91.41
N LEU A 743 -8.48 -104.31 90.47
CA LEU A 743 -7.58 -105.44 90.34
C LEU A 743 -6.68 -105.56 91.58
N LYS A 744 -6.03 -104.46 91.97
CA LYS A 744 -5.20 -104.39 93.17
C LYS A 744 -5.96 -104.83 94.44
N ALA A 745 -7.20 -104.36 94.61
CA ALA A 745 -8.06 -104.77 95.73
C ALA A 745 -8.49 -106.25 95.70
N ILE A 746 -8.45 -106.92 94.54
CA ILE A 746 -8.67 -108.37 94.41
C ILE A 746 -7.39 -109.14 94.72
N GLU A 747 -6.23 -108.68 94.23
CA GLU A 747 -4.91 -109.27 94.51
C GLU A 747 -4.58 -109.23 96.01
N GLU A 748 -4.85 -108.12 96.69
CA GLU A 748 -4.72 -107.99 98.15
C GLU A 748 -5.59 -109.01 98.89
N LYS A 749 -6.84 -109.23 98.46
CA LYS A 749 -7.73 -110.26 99.03
C LYS A 749 -7.27 -111.69 98.77
N LEU A 750 -6.69 -111.96 97.60
CA LEU A 750 -6.17 -113.29 97.23
C LEU A 750 -4.92 -113.66 98.04
N ASN A 751 -4.08 -112.67 98.37
CA ASN A 751 -2.88 -112.90 99.20
C ASN A 751 -3.25 -113.16 100.67
N ILE A 752 -4.31 -112.54 101.18
CA ILE A 752 -4.85 -112.81 102.54
C ILE A 752 -5.42 -114.25 102.66
N THR A 753 -5.75 -114.92 101.55
CA THR A 753 -6.23 -116.32 101.56
C THR A 753 -5.13 -117.38 101.42
N LYS A 754 -3.85 -116.98 101.35
CA LYS A 754 -2.68 -117.87 101.26
C LYS A 754 -1.77 -117.86 102.50
N SER A 755 -2.17 -117.13 103.54
CA SER A 755 -1.60 -117.15 104.89
C SER A 755 -2.57 -117.78 105.87
#